data_AF-A0A4Y9J0D0-F1
#
_entry.id   AF-A0A4Y9J0D0-F1
#
_cell.length_a   1.000
_cell.length_b   1.000
_cell.length_c   1.000
_cell.angle_alpha   90.00
_cell.angle_beta   90.00
_cell.angle_gamma   90.00
#
_symmetry.space_group_name_H-M   'P 1'
#
loop_
_entity.id
_entity.type
_entity.pdbx_description
1 polymer ?
#
loop_
_entity_poly.entity_id
_entity_poly.type
_entity_poly.pdbx_seq_one_letter_code
_entity_poly.pdbx_strand_id
1 'polypeptide(L)'
;MKKFFVAALSVMALLPVTAEAQNPVIRDQFTADPTARVFNDKVYIYPSHDIPSPVEKLKEWFCMADYHVFSSENLTDWTDHGVIVSQDRVPWVDSGSYTMWAPDCVEKDGRYYFYFPAAANDGSPGFHVGVAVADSPEGPFRPMFRPIEGIGGIDPCVLVDDDGKSYIYWAGRGMQGARLKDNMMELDSEPVEIEGLPDGFKEGPFVFKHDGRYYYTFPWVRKNTETLAYAVGDSPLGPFEFKGVIMDESPVGCWTNHHSIVNYRGQWYLFYHHNDMSPDFDKNRSVRIDSLEFTPDGLIRKVVPTLRGVGISDARERIQLDRYSASSGKSLKVDFLDRKSPFDGWKCVFSGKGAWVRYNNVDFGTKPVASVTMRVKAPSGGKMLVATADGKEIALVGLPSTKEWIDVTHPVAASTVEGVADLVVTLKSGRNVEVDWIGFDALPWKDGAFASRRYRNLFVEMGYEPEAVKTKLDSIYKSIFSGPGKIYFEVGDSMAYISDIKNHDVRTEGMSYGLMVAVQFDNKDMFDRLWRWGRRYMQHHDGELEGYFAWSCKTDGSRNAAGPASDGELYYVTSLIFAANRWGNDGEIRYLDEARNIVDCAMKKAGHDRVAPLISLEHKLITFTPDRFGGSFTDPSYHVPAFYEVWAEWLGDGRSLFWRECAERSREYLRSCIHPVTGLNPDYSAYDGSLLNRGGIIGDAFRFDSWRVPMNIALDYSWSCADRKWQQHYAGLIQDFLYSQGIDDFVDQYNVDGTPVERILGAGEHKALRHSVGLVATSAAVSLAATDMKSREFVKRLWDSRHEPYDDGYFDAYYDGLLRLFAFMHLSGNYRIILPENS
;
A
#
# COMPACT_ATOMS: atom_id res chain seq x y z
N MET A 1 -16.70 -45.64 47.67
CA MET A 1 -16.31 -45.61 46.25
C MET A 1 -16.22 -44.16 45.79
N LYS A 2 -15.02 -43.58 45.76
CA LYS A 2 -14.73 -42.29 45.11
C LYS A 2 -13.59 -42.57 44.12
N LYS A 3 -13.86 -42.45 42.82
CA LYS A 3 -12.87 -42.64 41.75
C LYS A 3 -12.17 -41.30 41.52
N PHE A 4 -10.87 -41.26 41.78
CA PHE A 4 -9.98 -40.18 41.34
C PHE A 4 -9.72 -40.36 39.84
N PHE A 5 -10.03 -39.33 39.05
CA PHE A 5 -9.54 -39.20 37.67
C PHE A 5 -8.18 -38.51 37.74
N VAL A 6 -7.13 -39.23 37.34
CA VAL A 6 -5.80 -38.66 37.07
C VAL A 6 -5.86 -38.07 35.68
N ALA A 7 -5.80 -36.73 35.57
CA ALA A 7 -5.60 -36.05 34.30
C ALA A 7 -4.13 -36.21 33.89
N ALA A 8 -3.89 -36.93 32.79
CA ALA A 8 -2.58 -36.98 32.17
C ALA A 8 -2.31 -35.63 31.50
N LEU A 9 -1.36 -34.86 32.03
CA LEU A 9 -0.79 -33.71 31.33
C LEU A 9 0.04 -34.24 30.15
N SER A 10 -0.51 -34.16 28.94
CA SER A 10 0.27 -34.30 27.71
C SER A 10 1.16 -33.08 27.56
N VAL A 11 2.46 -33.23 27.85
CA VAL A 11 3.47 -32.24 27.47
C VAL A 11 3.54 -32.24 25.95
N MET A 12 2.84 -31.29 25.33
CA MET A 12 3.00 -30.97 23.92
C MET A 12 4.39 -30.36 23.78
N ALA A 13 5.34 -31.11 23.19
CA ALA A 13 6.61 -30.55 22.80
C ALA A 13 6.31 -29.46 21.75
N LEU A 14 6.39 -28.20 22.17
CA LEU A 14 6.43 -27.05 21.27
C LEU A 14 7.71 -27.22 20.43
N LEU A 15 7.54 -27.73 19.22
CA LEU A 15 8.57 -27.62 18.20
C LEU A 15 8.81 -26.12 17.98
N PRO A 16 10.07 -25.65 17.98
CA PRO A 16 10.36 -24.26 17.70
C PRO A 16 9.82 -23.94 16.30
N VAL A 17 8.92 -22.95 16.24
CA VAL A 17 8.45 -22.39 14.97
C VAL A 17 9.60 -21.55 14.44
N THR A 18 10.37 -22.07 13.48
CA THR A 18 11.33 -21.26 12.75
C THR A 18 10.54 -20.33 11.83
N ALA A 19 10.61 -19.02 12.09
CA ALA A 19 10.07 -18.01 11.19
C ALA A 19 11.11 -17.75 10.06
N GLU A 20 10.72 -17.90 8.78
CA GLU A 20 11.61 -17.83 7.58
C GLU A 20 11.08 -16.87 6.40
N ALA A 21 11.83 -15.97 5.67
CA ALA A 21 11.49 -14.64 4.93
C ALA A 21 11.84 -14.70 3.43
N GLN A 22 12.05 -13.59 2.73
CA GLN A 22 12.21 -13.48 1.27
C GLN A 22 13.42 -12.63 0.82
N ASN A 23 14.53 -12.64 1.57
CA ASN A 23 15.74 -11.83 1.42
C ASN A 23 16.17 -11.51 -0.05
N PRO A 24 16.51 -10.25 -0.37
CA PRO A 24 16.38 -9.07 0.48
C PRO A 24 14.91 -8.67 0.65
N VAL A 25 14.60 -8.04 1.78
CA VAL A 25 13.22 -7.75 2.19
C VAL A 25 12.65 -6.46 1.62
N ILE A 26 13.53 -5.51 1.26
CA ILE A 26 13.20 -4.30 0.48
C ILE A 26 13.78 -4.47 -0.92
N ARG A 27 12.96 -4.24 -1.95
CA ARG A 27 13.25 -4.68 -3.33
C ARG A 27 13.00 -3.63 -4.41
N ASP A 28 12.68 -2.41 -4.03
CA ASP A 28 12.41 -1.27 -4.93
C ASP A 28 13.47 -0.17 -4.80
N GLN A 29 14.31 -0.23 -3.77
CA GLN A 29 15.42 0.69 -3.53
C GLN A 29 16.58 -0.02 -2.80
N PHE A 30 17.77 0.60 -2.80
CA PHE A 30 18.89 0.08 -2.03
C PHE A 30 18.76 0.52 -0.58
N THR A 31 18.91 -0.42 0.35
CA THR A 31 18.75 -0.21 1.78
C THR A 31 19.92 -0.86 2.49
N ALA A 32 20.58 -0.09 3.34
CA ALA A 32 21.73 -0.53 4.09
C ALA A 32 21.57 -0.27 5.58
N ASP A 33 22.52 -0.78 6.35
CA ASP A 33 22.66 -0.53 7.78
C ASP A 33 21.31 -0.59 8.55
N PRO A 34 20.58 -1.73 8.47
CA PRO A 34 19.21 -1.80 8.97
C PRO A 34 19.17 -1.79 10.49
N THR A 35 18.64 -0.71 11.06
CA THR A 35 18.25 -0.71 12.46
C THR A 35 16.79 -1.09 12.63
N ALA A 36 16.56 -2.29 13.15
CA ALA A 36 15.23 -2.82 13.43
C ALA A 36 14.81 -2.60 14.88
N ARG A 37 13.55 -2.16 15.06
CA ARG A 37 12.92 -1.92 16.36
C ARG A 37 11.50 -2.46 16.36
N VAL A 38 10.98 -2.81 17.53
CA VAL A 38 9.57 -3.19 17.70
C VAL A 38 8.84 -2.05 18.40
N PHE A 39 7.90 -1.44 17.68
CA PHE A 39 7.03 -0.39 18.19
C PHE A 39 5.58 -0.76 17.84
N ASN A 40 4.64 -0.52 18.75
CA ASN A 40 3.20 -0.72 18.50
C ASN A 40 2.86 -2.10 17.88
N ASP A 41 3.49 -3.17 18.39
CA ASP A 41 3.36 -4.55 17.90
C ASP A 41 3.73 -4.79 16.42
N LYS A 42 4.55 -3.90 15.84
CA LYS A 42 5.12 -4.01 14.49
C LYS A 42 6.64 -3.92 14.54
N VAL A 43 7.29 -4.52 13.56
CA VAL A 43 8.72 -4.28 13.32
C VAL A 43 8.86 -3.07 12.41
N TYR A 44 9.70 -2.13 12.81
CA TYR A 44 10.16 -1.01 11.99
C TYR A 44 11.62 -1.24 11.61
N ILE A 45 12.00 -0.97 10.36
CA ILE A 45 13.40 -0.91 9.91
C ILE A 45 13.70 0.54 9.54
N TYR A 46 14.77 1.07 10.11
CA TYR A 46 15.37 2.36 9.79
C TYR A 46 16.71 2.10 9.10
N PRO A 47 16.72 1.88 7.78
CA PRO A 47 17.96 1.70 7.03
C PRO A 47 18.53 3.07 6.62
N SER A 48 19.83 3.09 6.35
CA SER A 48 20.39 4.11 5.46
C SER A 48 19.99 3.83 4.00
N HIS A 49 19.88 4.88 3.18
CA HIS A 49 19.46 4.78 1.78
C HIS A 49 20.67 4.94 0.84
N ASP A 50 21.23 3.81 0.40
CA ASP A 50 22.29 3.80 -0.61
C ASP A 50 21.73 4.32 -1.97
N ILE A 51 22.47 5.19 -2.64
CA ILE A 51 22.12 5.67 -3.99
C ILE A 51 23.34 5.60 -4.93
N PRO A 52 23.12 5.43 -6.25
CA PRO A 52 24.15 5.74 -7.23
C PRO A 52 24.61 7.19 -7.06
N SER A 53 25.90 7.39 -6.84
CA SER A 53 26.42 8.72 -6.50
C SER A 53 26.20 9.73 -7.63
N PRO A 54 25.59 10.90 -7.34
CA PRO A 54 25.54 12.02 -8.26
C PRO A 54 26.87 12.80 -8.30
N VAL A 55 27.81 12.47 -7.41
CA VAL A 55 29.12 13.14 -7.26
C VAL A 55 30.22 12.26 -7.83
N GLU A 56 31.00 12.79 -8.78
CA GLU A 56 32.04 12.04 -9.52
C GLU A 56 33.04 11.33 -8.59
N LYS A 57 33.55 12.05 -7.56
CA LYS A 57 34.53 11.50 -6.60
C LYS A 57 33.96 10.38 -5.69
N LEU A 58 32.64 10.24 -5.62
CA LEU A 58 31.95 9.25 -4.80
C LEU A 58 31.33 8.11 -5.63
N LYS A 59 31.53 8.08 -6.96
CA LYS A 59 30.96 7.04 -7.85
C LYS A 59 31.30 5.61 -7.44
N GLU A 60 32.50 5.41 -6.87
CA GLU A 60 32.99 4.10 -6.43
C GLU A 60 32.88 3.93 -4.90
N TRP A 61 32.06 4.76 -4.23
CA TRP A 61 31.94 4.80 -2.77
C TRP A 61 30.48 4.78 -2.30
N PHE A 62 30.29 4.62 -0.98
CA PHE A 62 28.97 4.77 -0.36
C PHE A 62 28.45 6.20 -0.54
N CYS A 63 27.16 6.32 -0.88
CA CYS A 63 26.50 7.59 -1.09
C CYS A 63 25.08 7.49 -0.57
N MET A 64 24.74 8.30 0.44
CA MET A 64 23.42 8.30 1.08
C MET A 64 22.99 9.72 1.40
N ALA A 65 21.82 10.13 0.91
CA ALA A 65 21.31 11.49 1.06
C ALA A 65 20.25 11.61 2.17
N ASP A 66 19.64 10.50 2.55
CA ASP A 66 18.45 10.47 3.40
C ASP A 66 18.21 9.09 4.02
N TYR A 67 17.13 9.01 4.80
CA TYR A 67 16.64 7.81 5.45
C TYR A 67 15.16 7.64 5.17
N HIS A 68 14.76 6.43 4.83
CA HIS A 68 13.37 5.97 4.84
C HIS A 68 13.06 5.22 6.13
N VAL A 69 11.79 4.94 6.40
CA VAL A 69 11.39 3.97 7.41
C VAL A 69 10.38 2.98 6.85
N PHE A 70 10.57 1.71 7.16
CA PHE A 70 9.70 0.63 6.73
C PHE A 70 9.05 -0.04 7.92
N SER A 71 7.81 -0.50 7.79
CA SER A 71 7.14 -1.29 8.83
C SER A 71 6.56 -2.61 8.32
N SER A 72 6.54 -3.63 9.17
CA SER A 72 5.92 -4.92 8.88
C SER A 72 5.30 -5.57 10.13
N GLU A 73 4.18 -6.26 9.92
CA GLU A 73 3.50 -7.09 10.93
C GLU A 73 3.85 -8.57 10.81
N ASN A 74 4.21 -9.04 9.60
CA ASN A 74 4.44 -10.44 9.25
C ASN A 74 5.86 -10.75 8.75
N LEU A 75 6.73 -9.74 8.71
CA LEU A 75 8.13 -9.76 8.25
C LEU A 75 8.34 -10.07 6.76
N THR A 76 7.25 -10.25 5.99
CA THR A 76 7.30 -10.51 4.54
C THR A 76 6.75 -9.34 3.73
N ASP A 77 5.70 -8.67 4.21
CA ASP A 77 5.16 -7.47 3.59
C ASP A 77 5.68 -6.23 4.33
N TRP A 78 6.38 -5.37 3.61
CA TRP A 78 6.96 -4.14 4.13
C TRP A 78 6.27 -2.93 3.51
N THR A 79 5.87 -1.98 4.35
CA THR A 79 5.33 -0.68 3.94
C THR A 79 6.43 0.37 4.08
N ASP A 80 6.78 1.05 3.00
CA ASP A 80 7.62 2.25 3.02
C ASP A 80 6.78 3.47 3.42
N HIS A 81 7.20 4.19 4.46
CA HIS A 81 6.57 5.43 4.91
C HIS A 81 7.24 6.69 4.33
N GLY A 82 8.19 6.51 3.41
CA GLY A 82 8.91 7.56 2.72
C GLY A 82 10.09 8.12 3.51
N VAL A 83 10.68 9.20 2.97
CA VAL A 83 11.84 9.89 3.56
C VAL A 83 11.47 10.55 4.89
N ILE A 84 12.14 10.15 5.97
CA ILE A 84 11.94 10.69 7.32
C ILE A 84 12.93 11.79 7.70
N VAL A 85 14.18 11.70 7.24
CA VAL A 85 15.25 12.69 7.47
C VAL A 85 16.13 12.73 6.23
N SER A 86 16.53 13.93 5.79
CA SER A 86 17.38 14.14 4.62
C SER A 86 18.44 15.20 4.92
N GLN A 87 19.63 15.06 4.33
CA GLN A 87 20.78 15.96 4.54
C GLN A 87 20.44 17.44 4.28
N ASP A 88 19.54 17.71 3.33
CA ASP A 88 19.11 19.08 2.98
C ASP A 88 18.21 19.74 4.04
N ARG A 89 17.71 18.95 4.99
CA ARG A 89 16.80 19.41 6.04
C ARG A 89 17.45 19.47 7.42
N VAL A 90 18.74 19.13 7.53
CA VAL A 90 19.49 19.19 8.79
C VAL A 90 20.44 20.40 8.79
N PRO A 91 20.24 21.41 9.67
CA PRO A 91 20.92 22.70 9.56
C PRO A 91 22.46 22.68 9.61
N TRP A 92 23.04 21.71 10.32
CA TRP A 92 24.48 21.62 10.54
C TRP A 92 25.18 20.63 9.59
N VAL A 93 24.42 19.85 8.81
CA VAL A 93 24.97 18.83 7.90
C VAL A 93 25.50 19.47 6.63
N ASP A 94 26.63 18.95 6.13
CA ASP A 94 27.10 19.24 4.77
C ASP A 94 26.30 18.41 3.77
N SER A 95 25.34 19.03 3.09
CA SER A 95 24.53 18.38 2.05
C SER A 95 25.32 17.98 0.80
N GLY A 96 26.56 18.44 0.65
CA GLY A 96 27.48 17.96 -0.39
C GLY A 96 28.20 16.65 -0.03
N SER A 97 28.04 16.15 1.21
CA SER A 97 28.81 15.01 1.72
C SER A 97 28.25 13.65 1.32
N TYR A 98 26.91 13.50 1.27
CA TYR A 98 26.22 12.21 1.09
C TYR A 98 26.64 11.15 2.12
N THR A 99 26.77 11.58 3.37
CA THR A 99 27.26 10.77 4.50
C THR A 99 26.19 10.43 5.53
N MET A 100 24.93 10.33 5.09
CA MET A 100 23.80 9.92 5.94
C MET A 100 23.85 8.40 6.19
N TRP A 101 24.88 7.95 6.92
CA TRP A 101 25.21 6.55 7.21
C TRP A 101 24.45 5.98 8.42
N ALA A 102 24.78 4.76 8.85
CA ALA A 102 23.94 3.93 9.72
C ALA A 102 23.22 4.69 10.88
N PRO A 103 21.88 4.67 10.92
CA PRO A 103 21.11 5.35 11.96
C PRO A 103 20.64 4.41 13.07
N ASP A 104 20.02 4.97 14.11
CA ASP A 104 19.22 4.23 15.09
C ASP A 104 17.96 5.02 15.48
N CYS A 105 16.93 4.34 15.97
CA CYS A 105 15.72 4.95 16.50
C CYS A 105 15.31 4.28 17.82
N VAL A 106 14.93 5.05 18.83
CA VAL A 106 14.35 4.52 20.09
C VAL A 106 13.13 5.32 20.51
N GLU A 107 12.24 4.66 21.25
CA GLU A 107 11.11 5.29 21.92
C GLU A 107 11.46 5.58 23.38
N LYS A 108 11.07 6.76 23.87
CA LYS A 108 11.07 7.12 25.29
C LYS A 108 9.95 8.12 25.57
N ASP A 109 9.16 7.86 26.61
CA ASP A 109 8.09 8.73 27.10
C ASP A 109 7.07 9.15 26.02
N GLY A 110 6.71 8.23 25.13
CA GLY A 110 5.75 8.43 24.04
C GLY A 110 6.30 9.20 22.84
N ARG A 111 7.62 9.37 22.75
CA ARG A 111 8.31 10.06 21.65
C ARG A 111 9.39 9.20 21.04
N TYR A 112 9.65 9.44 19.75
CA TYR A 112 10.62 8.72 18.95
C TYR A 112 11.84 9.60 18.66
N TYR A 113 13.02 9.06 18.91
CA TYR A 113 14.30 9.74 18.78
C TYR A 113 15.15 9.00 17.74
N PHE A 114 15.35 9.63 16.60
CA PHE A 114 16.13 9.12 15.47
C PHE A 114 17.53 9.73 15.46
N TYR A 115 18.55 8.90 15.64
CA TYR A 115 19.96 9.27 15.71
C TYR A 115 20.64 8.94 14.39
N PHE A 116 21.50 9.83 13.92
CA PHE A 116 22.16 9.67 12.63
C PHE A 116 23.54 10.34 12.60
N PRO A 117 24.55 9.72 11.99
CA PRO A 117 25.84 10.33 11.74
C PRO A 117 25.81 11.18 10.46
N ALA A 118 26.61 12.25 10.43
CA ALA A 118 26.88 13.02 9.21
C ALA A 118 28.12 13.90 9.35
N ALA A 119 28.70 14.28 8.21
CA ALA A 119 29.71 15.34 8.16
C ALA A 119 29.07 16.72 8.36
N ALA A 120 29.74 17.60 9.10
CA ALA A 120 29.26 18.95 9.39
C ALA A 120 29.67 19.97 8.31
N ASN A 121 28.85 20.99 8.11
CA ASN A 121 29.07 22.07 7.13
C ASN A 121 29.98 23.21 7.63
N ASP A 122 30.53 23.09 8.84
CA ASP A 122 31.43 24.06 9.45
C ASP A 122 32.92 23.81 9.16
N GLY A 123 33.23 22.77 8.39
CA GLY A 123 34.59 22.36 8.04
C GLY A 123 35.33 21.60 9.15
N SER A 124 34.64 21.22 10.23
CA SER A 124 35.22 20.34 11.24
C SER A 124 35.55 18.96 10.66
N PRO A 125 36.70 18.36 11.01
CA PRO A 125 37.07 17.04 10.49
C PRO A 125 36.26 15.93 11.14
N GLY A 126 35.88 14.93 10.35
CA GLY A 126 35.20 13.72 10.83
C GLY A 126 33.67 13.82 10.81
N PHE A 127 33.04 13.01 11.65
CA PHE A 127 31.59 12.84 11.73
C PHE A 127 31.07 13.20 13.11
N HIS A 128 29.84 13.70 13.14
CA HIS A 128 29.09 14.00 14.36
C HIS A 128 27.76 13.25 14.34
N VAL A 129 27.16 13.05 15.51
CA VAL A 129 25.85 12.39 15.64
C VAL A 129 24.77 13.43 15.92
N GLY A 130 23.77 13.49 15.05
CA GLY A 130 22.53 14.25 15.25
C GLY A 130 21.42 13.42 15.86
N VAL A 131 20.37 14.12 16.28
CA VAL A 131 19.11 13.54 16.74
C VAL A 131 17.92 14.30 16.12
N ALA A 132 16.90 13.58 15.72
CA ALA A 132 15.61 14.10 15.26
C ALA A 132 14.46 13.49 16.07
N VAL A 133 13.39 14.27 16.31
CA VAL A 133 12.30 13.88 17.21
C VAL A 133 10.96 13.82 16.47
N ALA A 134 10.16 12.81 16.76
CA ALA A 134 8.79 12.65 16.26
C ALA A 134 7.82 12.15 17.36
N ASP A 135 6.52 12.34 17.13
CA ASP A 135 5.45 11.82 17.99
C ASP A 135 4.93 10.44 17.54
N SER A 136 5.40 9.93 16.39
CA SER A 136 5.10 8.59 15.86
C SER A 136 6.36 7.96 15.25
N PRO A 137 6.43 6.61 15.11
CA PRO A 137 7.64 5.93 14.65
C PRO A 137 7.96 6.18 13.18
N GLU A 138 6.95 6.50 12.37
CA GLU A 138 7.09 6.89 10.96
C GLU A 138 7.38 8.39 10.73
N GLY A 139 7.31 9.22 11.77
CA GLY A 139 7.53 10.67 11.66
C GLY A 139 6.24 11.48 11.48
N PRO A 140 6.34 12.78 11.18
CA PRO A 140 7.52 13.47 10.67
C PRO A 140 8.58 13.74 11.73
N PHE A 141 9.82 13.42 11.43
CA PHE A 141 10.97 13.70 12.30
C PHE A 141 11.49 15.13 12.12
N ARG A 142 11.77 15.79 13.25
CA ARG A 142 12.32 17.15 13.29
C ARG A 142 13.76 17.11 13.79
N PRO A 143 14.76 17.34 12.92
CA PRO A 143 16.17 17.31 13.32
C PRO A 143 16.51 18.50 14.22
N MET A 144 17.36 18.25 15.21
CA MET A 144 17.93 19.30 16.05
C MET A 144 18.90 20.19 15.26
N PHE A 145 19.01 21.46 15.66
CA PHE A 145 19.82 22.46 14.97
C PHE A 145 21.34 22.23 15.11
N ARG A 146 21.76 21.38 16.05
CA ARG A 146 23.15 21.02 16.31
C ARG A 146 23.27 19.51 16.57
N PRO A 147 24.44 18.91 16.32
CA PRO A 147 24.72 17.55 16.76
C PRO A 147 24.83 17.48 18.29
N ILE A 148 24.83 16.26 18.83
CA ILE A 148 25.04 16.01 20.25
C ILE A 148 26.50 16.35 20.61
N GLU A 149 26.66 17.27 21.56
CA GLU A 149 27.99 17.70 22.01
C GLU A 149 28.75 16.55 22.68
N GLY A 150 30.04 16.40 22.34
CA GLY A 150 30.91 15.36 22.90
C GLY A 150 30.97 14.06 22.10
N ILE A 151 30.18 13.91 21.03
CA ILE A 151 30.20 12.72 20.16
C ILE A 151 30.92 13.02 18.84
N GLY A 152 32.04 12.33 18.61
CA GLY A 152 32.77 12.34 17.33
C GLY A 152 32.94 10.93 16.77
N GLY A 153 32.16 10.58 15.74
CA GLY A 153 32.10 9.23 15.19
C GLY A 153 30.86 8.95 14.36
N ILE A 154 30.66 7.67 14.05
CA ILE A 154 29.59 7.13 13.21
C ILE A 154 28.83 6.01 13.96
N ASP A 155 27.76 5.54 13.34
CA ASP A 155 27.00 4.36 13.77
C ASP A 155 26.48 4.47 15.22
N PRO A 156 25.68 5.50 15.55
CA PRO A 156 25.09 5.60 16.86
C PRO A 156 24.16 4.40 17.12
N CYS A 157 24.24 3.84 18.33
CA CYS A 157 23.23 2.94 18.87
C CYS A 157 22.81 3.40 20.25
N VAL A 158 21.51 3.34 20.54
CA VAL A 158 20.91 3.73 21.81
C VAL A 158 20.24 2.54 22.47
N LEU A 159 20.55 2.36 23.75
CA LEU A 159 19.89 1.44 24.65
C LEU A 159 19.08 2.25 25.67
N VAL A 160 17.77 2.02 25.71
CA VAL A 160 16.93 2.44 26.84
C VAL A 160 16.78 1.22 27.75
N ASP A 161 17.35 1.30 28.97
CA ASP A 161 17.38 0.17 29.90
C ASP A 161 16.11 0.13 30.77
N ASP A 162 15.87 -1.02 31.41
CA ASP A 162 14.69 -1.28 32.24
C ASP A 162 14.57 -0.34 33.45
N ASP A 163 15.68 0.30 33.84
CA ASP A 163 15.72 1.29 34.93
C ASP A 163 15.38 2.72 34.48
N GLY A 164 15.05 2.91 33.20
CA GLY A 164 14.70 4.19 32.57
C GLY A 164 15.90 5.02 32.11
N LYS A 165 17.14 4.60 32.44
CA LYS A 165 18.34 5.27 31.94
C LYS A 165 18.59 4.91 30.48
N SER A 166 19.24 5.83 29.79
CA SER A 166 19.55 5.67 28.37
C SER A 166 21.04 5.80 28.14
N TYR A 167 21.57 4.99 27.22
CA TYR A 167 22.99 4.91 26.88
C TYR A 167 23.14 5.00 25.38
N ILE A 168 24.15 5.72 24.92
CA ILE A 168 24.51 5.84 23.50
C ILE A 168 25.91 5.28 23.27
N TYR A 169 26.09 4.56 22.16
CA TYR A 169 27.32 3.91 21.71
C TYR A 169 27.64 4.36 20.30
N TRP A 170 28.92 4.43 19.92
CA TRP A 170 29.34 4.80 18.56
C TRP A 170 30.75 4.31 18.24
N ALA A 171 31.09 4.32 16.94
CA ALA A 171 32.42 3.98 16.43
C ALA A 171 33.21 5.26 16.03
N GLY A 172 34.51 5.29 16.33
CA GLY A 172 35.39 6.42 15.99
C GLY A 172 36.81 6.20 16.49
N ARG A 173 37.20 6.87 17.59
CA ARG A 173 38.48 6.62 18.29
C ARG A 173 38.39 5.35 19.14
N GLY A 174 38.18 4.21 18.49
CA GLY A 174 37.73 2.98 19.13
C GLY A 174 36.21 2.91 19.25
N MET A 175 35.71 1.96 20.04
CA MET A 175 34.29 1.82 20.35
C MET A 175 34.00 2.59 21.64
N GLN A 176 33.04 3.49 21.62
CA GLN A 176 32.77 4.42 22.73
C GLN A 176 31.34 4.26 23.24
N GLY A 177 31.09 4.64 24.49
CA GLY A 177 29.75 4.72 25.07
C GLY A 177 29.61 5.81 26.13
N ALA A 178 28.40 6.31 26.34
CA ALA A 178 28.09 7.32 27.36
C ALA A 178 26.63 7.20 27.82
N ARG A 179 26.30 7.76 28.98
CA ARG A 179 24.91 7.93 29.41
C ARG A 179 24.29 9.15 28.72
N LEU A 180 23.03 9.06 28.34
CA LEU A 180 22.21 10.18 27.86
C LEU A 180 21.39 10.80 28.99
N LYS A 181 21.12 12.10 28.89
CA LYS A 181 20.11 12.77 29.73
C LYS A 181 18.71 12.27 29.36
N ASP A 182 17.74 12.51 30.24
CA ASP A 182 16.33 12.16 29.98
C ASP A 182 15.72 12.85 28.76
N ASN A 183 16.29 13.98 28.33
CA ASN A 183 15.87 14.65 27.11
C ASN A 183 16.30 13.92 25.83
N MET A 184 17.14 12.89 25.91
CA MET A 184 17.65 12.08 24.80
C MET A 184 18.46 12.86 23.75
N MET A 185 18.90 14.07 24.07
CA MET A 185 19.58 14.96 23.11
C MET A 185 20.96 15.42 23.57
N GLU A 186 21.37 15.04 24.78
CA GLU A 186 22.62 15.46 25.41
C GLU A 186 23.23 14.30 26.22
N LEU A 187 24.56 14.30 26.32
CA LEU A 187 25.28 13.38 27.20
C LEU A 187 25.09 13.77 28.68
N ASP A 188 25.00 12.75 29.53
CA ASP A 188 24.92 12.83 31.01
C ASP A 188 26.14 12.18 31.70
N SER A 189 27.15 11.80 30.91
CA SER A 189 28.46 11.38 31.36
C SER A 189 29.50 11.68 30.29
N GLU A 190 30.78 11.73 30.69
CA GLU A 190 31.87 11.70 29.72
C GLU A 190 31.86 10.37 28.94
N PRO A 191 32.28 10.38 27.65
CA PRO A 191 32.51 9.16 26.89
C PRO A 191 33.52 8.22 27.55
N VAL A 192 33.24 6.92 27.49
CA VAL A 192 34.16 5.85 27.91
C VAL A 192 34.45 4.90 26.75
N GLU A 193 35.67 4.38 26.70
CA GLU A 193 36.04 3.34 25.73
C GLU A 193 35.47 1.98 26.17
N ILE A 194 34.91 1.24 25.22
CA ILE A 194 34.32 -0.07 25.47
C ILE A 194 35.42 -1.14 25.48
N GLU A 195 35.65 -1.72 26.66
CA GLU A 195 36.68 -2.74 26.88
C GLU A 195 36.18 -4.17 26.63
N GLY A 196 37.14 -5.09 26.40
CA GLY A 196 36.88 -6.53 26.28
C GLY A 196 36.48 -7.02 24.89
N LEU A 197 36.66 -6.17 23.88
CA LEU A 197 36.46 -6.47 22.46
C LEU A 197 37.78 -6.96 21.81
N PRO A 198 37.74 -7.75 20.74
CA PRO A 198 38.94 -8.24 20.06
C PRO A 198 39.69 -7.11 19.34
N ASP A 199 40.98 -7.31 19.09
CA ASP A 199 41.80 -6.41 18.29
C ASP A 199 41.33 -6.32 16.82
N GLY A 200 41.66 -5.21 16.16
CA GLY A 200 41.30 -4.95 14.75
C GLY A 200 40.18 -3.92 14.57
N PHE A 201 39.82 -3.68 13.31
CA PHE A 201 38.79 -2.71 12.94
C PHE A 201 37.39 -3.22 13.33
N LYS A 202 36.62 -2.35 14.00
CA LYS A 202 35.28 -2.60 14.52
C LYS A 202 34.46 -1.32 14.31
N GLU A 203 33.20 -1.48 13.95
CA GLU A 203 32.23 -0.39 13.83
C GLU A 203 30.83 -0.88 14.23
N GLY A 204 29.77 -0.17 13.84
CA GLY A 204 28.38 -0.64 13.94
C GLY A 204 27.98 -1.26 15.27
N PRO A 205 28.17 -0.58 16.42
CA PRO A 205 27.72 -1.14 17.68
C PRO A 205 26.20 -1.31 17.66
N PHE A 206 25.73 -2.46 18.10
CA PHE A 206 24.31 -2.67 18.40
C PHE A 206 24.22 -3.36 19.76
N VAL A 207 23.64 -2.65 20.75
CA VAL A 207 23.58 -3.10 22.14
C VAL A 207 22.14 -3.38 22.54
N PHE A 208 21.91 -4.57 23.08
CA PHE A 208 20.59 -4.96 23.59
C PHE A 208 20.73 -5.78 24.87
N LYS A 209 19.63 -5.91 25.61
CA LYS A 209 19.55 -6.69 26.84
C LYS A 209 18.76 -7.98 26.60
N HIS A 210 19.27 -9.09 27.11
CA HIS A 210 18.58 -10.38 27.10
C HIS A 210 18.93 -11.15 28.39
N ASP A 211 17.91 -11.66 29.07
CA ASP A 211 18.02 -12.42 30.32
C ASP A 211 18.91 -11.74 31.39
N GLY A 212 18.77 -10.42 31.52
CA GLY A 212 19.48 -9.60 32.50
C GLY A 212 20.94 -9.27 32.16
N ARG A 213 21.43 -9.69 30.99
CA ARG A 213 22.78 -9.40 30.50
C ARG A 213 22.76 -8.48 29.28
N TYR A 214 23.85 -7.77 29.07
CA TYR A 214 24.03 -6.83 27.96
C TYR A 214 24.87 -7.49 26.87
N TYR A 215 24.34 -7.51 25.65
CA TYR A 215 24.98 -8.05 24.46
C TYR A 215 25.47 -6.88 23.63
N TYR A 216 26.78 -6.74 23.53
CA TYR A 216 27.44 -5.76 22.68
C TYR A 216 27.83 -6.44 21.37
N THR A 217 27.11 -6.13 20.29
CA THR A 217 27.30 -6.75 18.98
C THR A 217 27.88 -5.74 17.99
N PHE A 218 28.73 -6.19 17.06
CA PHE A 218 29.50 -5.30 16.17
C PHE A 218 30.03 -6.04 14.94
N PRO A 219 30.11 -5.38 13.77
CA PRO A 219 30.97 -5.80 12.67
C PRO A 219 32.46 -5.81 13.06
N TRP A 220 33.19 -6.81 12.59
CA TRP A 220 34.62 -6.99 12.86
C TRP A 220 35.38 -7.46 11.62
N VAL A 221 36.43 -6.74 11.25
CA VAL A 221 37.32 -7.18 10.15
C VAL A 221 38.39 -8.11 10.72
N ARG A 222 38.09 -9.42 10.69
CA ARG A 222 39.04 -10.47 11.08
C ARG A 222 40.06 -10.79 9.97
N LYS A 223 39.64 -10.65 8.71
CA LYS A 223 40.44 -10.95 7.51
C LYS A 223 40.38 -9.80 6.51
N ASN A 224 39.44 -9.88 5.56
CA ASN A 224 39.32 -8.95 4.43
C ASN A 224 38.03 -8.13 4.51
N THR A 225 36.91 -8.76 4.84
CA THR A 225 35.58 -8.15 4.96
C THR A 225 35.01 -8.43 6.35
N GLU A 226 33.87 -7.83 6.65
CA GLU A 226 33.27 -7.88 7.98
C GLU A 226 32.59 -9.21 8.28
N THR A 227 32.80 -9.68 9.50
CA THR A 227 32.00 -10.71 10.19
C THR A 227 31.15 -10.01 11.26
N LEU A 228 30.04 -10.60 11.69
CA LEU A 228 29.31 -10.11 12.86
C LEU A 228 29.78 -10.83 14.12
N ALA A 229 30.08 -10.10 15.17
CA ALA A 229 30.60 -10.65 16.41
C ALA A 229 29.90 -10.06 17.65
N TYR A 230 30.12 -10.68 18.81
CA TYR A 230 29.52 -10.22 20.05
C TYR A 230 30.39 -10.45 21.29
N ALA A 231 30.16 -9.59 22.26
CA ALA A 231 30.65 -9.68 23.63
C ALA A 231 29.47 -9.53 24.59
N VAL A 232 29.60 -10.08 25.80
CA VAL A 232 28.53 -10.07 26.82
C VAL A 232 29.07 -9.51 28.13
N GLY A 233 28.29 -8.67 28.81
CA GLY A 233 28.63 -8.07 30.09
C GLY A 233 27.44 -7.92 31.02
N ASP A 234 27.72 -7.58 32.28
CA ASP A 234 26.71 -7.40 33.33
C ASP A 234 26.31 -5.93 33.55
N SER A 235 26.87 -4.99 32.78
CA SER A 235 26.54 -3.57 32.82
C SER A 235 26.43 -2.96 31.42
N PRO A 236 25.62 -1.89 31.22
CA PRO A 236 25.46 -1.24 29.91
C PRO A 236 26.77 -0.75 29.29
N LEU A 237 27.75 -0.32 30.10
CA LEU A 237 29.03 0.21 29.63
C LEU A 237 30.19 -0.79 29.84
N GLY A 238 29.88 -2.04 30.16
CA GLY A 238 30.87 -3.10 30.36
C GLY A 238 31.47 -3.15 31.77
N PRO A 239 32.65 -3.80 31.95
CA PRO A 239 33.44 -4.44 30.88
C PRO A 239 32.68 -5.59 30.21
N PHE A 240 32.96 -5.84 28.93
CA PHE A 240 32.38 -6.95 28.18
C PHE A 240 33.38 -8.11 28.07
N GLU A 241 32.87 -9.31 27.79
CA GLU A 241 33.68 -10.49 27.49
C GLU A 241 33.31 -11.02 26.10
N PHE A 242 34.28 -11.05 25.18
CA PHE A 242 34.08 -11.57 23.82
C PHE A 242 33.61 -13.03 23.81
N LYS A 243 32.52 -13.33 23.09
CA LYS A 243 31.91 -14.67 23.04
C LYS A 243 31.97 -15.34 21.68
N GLY A 244 32.20 -14.60 20.59
CA GLY A 244 32.46 -15.18 19.28
C GLY A 244 31.74 -14.47 18.14
N VAL A 245 31.52 -15.24 17.06
CA VAL A 245 30.96 -14.77 15.78
C VAL A 245 29.49 -15.17 15.66
N ILE A 246 28.64 -14.20 15.33
CA ILE A 246 27.23 -14.37 14.98
C ILE A 246 27.07 -14.82 13.52
N MET A 247 27.81 -14.20 12.58
CA MET A 247 27.71 -14.47 11.15
C MET A 247 29.08 -14.35 10.48
N ASP A 248 29.45 -15.31 9.64
CA ASP A 248 30.72 -15.31 8.89
C ASP A 248 30.79 -14.18 7.84
N GLU A 249 31.99 -13.95 7.30
CA GLU A 249 32.22 -13.05 6.18
C GLU A 249 31.39 -13.42 4.94
N SER A 250 30.91 -12.42 4.17
CA SER A 250 30.14 -12.67 2.94
C SER A 250 30.92 -13.53 1.93
N PRO A 251 30.31 -14.60 1.36
CA PRO A 251 30.98 -15.48 0.42
C PRO A 251 31.25 -14.82 -0.95
N VAL A 252 30.59 -13.70 -1.25
CA VAL A 252 30.79 -12.93 -2.49
C VAL A 252 31.64 -11.67 -2.29
N GLY A 253 32.17 -11.47 -1.08
CA GLY A 253 33.10 -10.37 -0.78
C GLY A 253 32.44 -9.00 -0.59
N CYS A 254 31.14 -8.94 -0.26
CA CYS A 254 30.51 -7.70 0.21
C CYS A 254 31.30 -7.20 1.43
N TRP A 255 31.77 -5.95 1.38
CA TRP A 255 32.72 -5.44 2.37
C TRP A 255 32.12 -5.28 3.76
N THR A 256 31.05 -4.49 3.88
CA THR A 256 30.41 -4.15 5.16
C THR A 256 29.29 -5.13 5.50
N ASN A 257 28.94 -5.22 6.78
CA ASN A 257 27.81 -6.00 7.28
C ASN A 257 27.20 -5.39 8.55
N HIS A 258 26.77 -4.13 8.53
CA HIS A 258 26.07 -3.50 9.66
C HIS A 258 24.72 -4.17 9.94
N HIS A 259 24.35 -4.28 11.23
CA HIS A 259 23.24 -5.13 11.67
C HIS A 259 22.46 -4.59 12.87
N SER A 260 21.31 -5.20 13.12
CA SER A 260 20.55 -5.07 14.37
C SER A 260 19.87 -6.38 14.75
N ILE A 261 19.54 -6.52 16.03
CA ILE A 261 18.95 -7.74 16.59
C ILE A 261 17.73 -7.38 17.43
N VAL A 262 16.56 -7.96 17.13
CA VAL A 262 15.33 -7.66 17.85
C VAL A 262 14.53 -8.92 18.17
N ASN A 263 13.91 -8.94 19.35
CA ASN A 263 12.89 -9.92 19.67
C ASN A 263 11.53 -9.41 19.18
N TYR A 264 10.87 -10.17 18.33
CA TYR A 264 9.51 -9.89 17.90
C TYR A 264 8.64 -11.12 18.13
N ARG A 265 7.61 -10.95 18.97
CA ARG A 265 6.66 -12.00 19.36
C ARG A 265 7.33 -13.27 19.88
N GLY A 266 8.39 -13.11 20.68
CA GLY A 266 9.10 -14.21 21.33
C GLY A 266 10.18 -14.87 20.48
N GLN A 267 10.36 -14.48 19.21
CA GLN A 267 11.44 -14.95 18.35
C GLN A 267 12.47 -13.85 18.10
N TRP A 268 13.75 -14.22 18.12
CA TRP A 268 14.84 -13.30 17.81
C TRP A 268 15.21 -13.32 16.34
N TYR A 269 15.56 -12.14 15.82
CA TYR A 269 15.85 -11.92 14.42
C TYR A 269 17.13 -11.11 14.26
N LEU A 270 17.95 -11.47 13.29
CA LEU A 270 19.12 -10.71 12.86
C LEU A 270 18.81 -10.00 11.54
N PHE A 271 18.85 -8.68 11.57
CA PHE A 271 18.74 -7.81 10.40
C PHE A 271 20.13 -7.39 9.98
N TYR A 272 20.43 -7.46 8.70
CA TYR A 272 21.75 -7.18 8.14
C TYR A 272 21.62 -6.82 6.66
N HIS A 273 22.70 -6.60 5.92
CA HIS A 273 22.60 -6.26 4.49
C HIS A 273 23.47 -7.11 3.57
N HIS A 274 23.20 -7.05 2.28
CA HIS A 274 23.96 -7.75 1.23
C HIS A 274 23.85 -7.02 -0.12
N ASN A 275 24.77 -7.25 -1.06
CA ASN A 275 24.76 -6.63 -2.40
C ASN A 275 23.98 -7.44 -3.46
N ASP A 276 22.82 -7.99 -3.09
CA ASP A 276 22.04 -8.87 -3.97
C ASP A 276 21.53 -8.18 -5.24
N MET A 277 21.12 -6.92 -5.11
CA MET A 277 20.55 -6.11 -6.19
C MET A 277 21.62 -5.42 -7.05
N SER A 278 22.89 -5.61 -6.69
CA SER A 278 24.06 -4.87 -7.17
C SER A 278 25.30 -5.78 -7.15
N PRO A 279 25.25 -6.96 -7.80
CA PRO A 279 26.30 -7.97 -7.67
C PRO A 279 27.69 -7.49 -8.09
N ASP A 280 27.74 -6.46 -8.95
CA ASP A 280 28.97 -5.85 -9.45
C ASP A 280 29.37 -4.55 -8.70
N PHE A 281 28.61 -4.12 -7.68
CA PHE A 281 28.85 -2.90 -6.90
C PHE A 281 28.38 -3.04 -5.45
N ASP A 282 29.30 -3.43 -4.55
CA ASP A 282 28.99 -3.77 -3.15
C ASP A 282 28.71 -2.57 -2.22
N LYS A 283 28.66 -1.35 -2.77
CA LYS A 283 28.34 -0.11 -2.05
C LYS A 283 26.88 0.30 -2.16
N ASN A 284 26.10 -0.40 -2.99
CA ASN A 284 24.65 -0.32 -3.01
C ASN A 284 24.12 -1.61 -2.41
N ARG A 285 23.52 -1.59 -1.22
CA ARG A 285 23.20 -2.80 -0.48
C ARG A 285 21.69 -2.97 -0.33
N SER A 286 21.28 -4.12 0.19
CA SER A 286 19.87 -4.47 0.39
C SER A 286 19.71 -5.26 1.68
N VAL A 287 18.70 -4.88 2.47
CA VAL A 287 18.45 -5.48 3.78
C VAL A 287 18.01 -6.93 3.67
N ARG A 288 18.55 -7.76 4.56
CA ARG A 288 18.21 -9.16 4.80
C ARG A 288 17.85 -9.39 6.26
N ILE A 289 17.11 -10.46 6.51
CA ILE A 289 16.69 -10.88 7.84
C ILE A 289 16.79 -12.41 7.93
N ASP A 290 17.36 -12.93 9.00
CA ASP A 290 17.34 -14.37 9.32
C ASP A 290 17.03 -14.59 10.81
N SER A 291 16.49 -15.76 11.15
CA SER A 291 16.19 -16.13 12.53
C SER A 291 17.47 -16.27 13.35
N LEU A 292 17.42 -15.80 14.60
CA LEU A 292 18.50 -15.91 15.58
C LEU A 292 18.00 -16.69 16.79
N GLU A 293 18.86 -17.55 17.33
CA GLU A 293 18.54 -18.35 18.51
C GLU A 293 19.65 -18.23 19.55
N PHE A 294 19.28 -18.37 20.82
CA PHE A 294 20.22 -18.47 21.93
C PHE A 294 20.34 -19.93 22.39
N THR A 295 21.53 -20.31 22.83
CA THR A 295 21.73 -21.54 23.60
C THR A 295 21.20 -21.35 25.03
N PRO A 296 20.93 -22.43 25.78
CA PRO A 296 20.43 -22.31 27.15
C PRO A 296 21.34 -21.54 28.12
N ASP A 297 22.65 -21.45 27.83
CA ASP A 297 23.63 -20.67 28.57
C ASP A 297 23.76 -19.20 28.11
N GLY A 298 22.93 -18.78 27.15
CA GLY A 298 22.83 -17.41 26.65
C GLY A 298 23.81 -17.07 25.54
N LEU A 299 24.44 -18.04 24.87
CA LEU A 299 25.29 -17.78 23.71
C LEU A 299 24.44 -17.67 22.44
N ILE A 300 24.81 -16.77 21.54
CA ILE A 300 24.15 -16.66 20.23
C ILE A 300 24.57 -17.87 19.37
N ARG A 301 23.59 -18.58 18.84
CA ARG A 301 23.81 -19.59 17.80
C ARG A 301 24.14 -18.88 16.49
N LYS A 302 25.21 -19.33 15.84
CA LYS A 302 25.68 -18.76 14.59
C LYS A 302 24.58 -18.80 13.51
N VAL A 303 24.30 -17.65 12.91
CA VAL A 303 23.29 -17.49 11.85
C VAL A 303 23.90 -17.82 10.50
N VAL A 304 23.17 -18.58 9.68
CA VAL A 304 23.52 -18.87 8.29
C VAL A 304 22.62 -18.04 7.38
N PRO A 305 23.16 -17.07 6.61
CA PRO A 305 22.39 -16.27 5.65
C PRO A 305 21.55 -17.12 4.70
N THR A 306 20.28 -16.78 4.51
CA THR A 306 19.42 -17.46 3.52
C THR A 306 18.84 -16.50 2.49
N LEU A 307 18.44 -17.05 1.33
CA LEU A 307 17.58 -16.36 0.37
C LEU A 307 16.10 -16.49 0.75
N ARG A 308 15.72 -17.43 1.63
CA ARG A 308 14.43 -17.35 2.33
C ARG A 308 14.55 -16.16 3.31
N GLY A 309 14.74 -16.33 4.61
CA GLY A 309 14.96 -15.22 5.58
C GLY A 309 14.19 -15.47 6.88
N VAL A 310 13.29 -14.57 7.39
CA VAL A 310 12.03 -14.74 8.28
C VAL A 310 10.48 -14.41 7.89
N GLY A 311 9.45 -15.14 8.35
CA GLY A 311 8.00 -14.79 8.18
C GLY A 311 7.03 -15.78 7.45
N ILE A 312 5.78 -15.35 7.20
CA ILE A 312 4.68 -16.16 6.63
C ILE A 312 4.10 -15.49 5.38
N SER A 313 3.99 -16.23 4.27
CA SER A 313 3.44 -15.70 3.01
C SER A 313 2.00 -16.14 2.78
N ASP A 314 1.12 -15.23 2.40
CA ASP A 314 -0.25 -15.57 2.00
C ASP A 314 -0.25 -16.32 0.65
N ALA A 315 -0.94 -17.45 0.58
CA ALA A 315 -1.15 -18.23 -0.65
C ALA A 315 -1.81 -17.41 -1.77
N ARG A 316 -2.65 -16.44 -1.41
CA ARG A 316 -3.36 -15.55 -2.34
C ARG A 316 -2.55 -14.33 -2.77
N GLU A 317 -1.25 -14.40 -2.55
CA GLU A 317 -0.27 -13.46 -3.06
C GLU A 317 0.72 -14.16 -4.01
N ARG A 318 1.49 -13.37 -4.77
CA ARG A 318 2.54 -13.88 -5.64
C ARG A 318 3.75 -14.30 -4.80
N ILE A 319 3.94 -15.62 -4.65
CA ILE A 319 5.05 -16.24 -3.92
C ILE A 319 6.22 -16.43 -4.88
N GLN A 320 7.36 -15.82 -4.54
CA GLN A 320 8.60 -15.92 -5.31
C GLN A 320 9.39 -17.17 -4.91
N LEU A 321 9.35 -18.20 -5.76
CA LEU A 321 9.89 -19.53 -5.42
C LEU A 321 11.42 -19.56 -5.35
N ASP A 322 12.10 -18.58 -5.93
CA ASP A 322 13.56 -18.44 -5.84
C ASP A 322 14.04 -18.18 -4.41
N ARG A 323 13.14 -17.73 -3.52
CA ARG A 323 13.35 -17.57 -2.08
C ARG A 323 13.01 -18.85 -1.32
N TYR A 324 13.65 -19.96 -1.69
CA TYR A 324 13.30 -21.28 -1.20
C TYR A 324 13.98 -21.66 0.12
N SER A 325 13.36 -22.56 0.88
CA SER A 325 13.93 -23.15 2.11
C SER A 325 14.68 -24.46 1.85
N ALA A 326 14.31 -25.22 0.80
CA ALA A 326 15.08 -26.36 0.32
C ALA A 326 14.90 -26.59 -1.18
N SER A 327 15.84 -27.28 -1.83
CA SER A 327 15.76 -27.61 -3.24
C SER A 327 16.45 -28.92 -3.60
N SER A 328 16.26 -29.38 -4.84
CA SER A 328 16.95 -30.53 -5.41
C SER A 328 18.45 -30.31 -5.71
N GLY A 329 19.06 -29.24 -5.19
CA GLY A 329 20.47 -28.91 -5.39
C GLY A 329 20.75 -28.55 -6.86
N LYS A 330 21.72 -29.22 -7.48
CA LYS A 330 22.23 -28.87 -8.83
C LYS A 330 21.18 -28.89 -9.95
N SER A 331 20.01 -29.50 -9.74
CA SER A 331 18.92 -29.53 -10.73
C SER A 331 17.95 -28.34 -10.63
N LEU A 332 18.10 -27.48 -9.62
CA LEU A 332 17.45 -26.19 -9.49
C LEU A 332 18.52 -25.08 -9.49
N LYS A 333 18.31 -24.02 -10.26
CA LYS A 333 19.14 -22.80 -10.22
C LYS A 333 18.25 -21.58 -9.94
N VAL A 334 18.79 -20.58 -9.25
CA VAL A 334 18.20 -19.22 -9.20
C VAL A 334 18.99 -18.30 -10.14
N ASP A 335 18.27 -17.48 -10.92
CA ASP A 335 18.86 -16.47 -11.81
C ASP A 335 17.99 -15.21 -11.79
N PHE A 336 18.52 -14.08 -12.26
CA PHE A 336 17.72 -12.87 -12.44
C PHE A 336 16.66 -13.06 -13.54
N LEU A 337 15.52 -12.39 -13.39
CA LEU A 337 14.54 -12.25 -14.47
C LEU A 337 15.18 -11.57 -15.68
N ASP A 338 15.81 -10.41 -15.43
CA ASP A 338 16.73 -9.72 -16.33
C ASP A 338 17.97 -9.24 -15.53
N ARG A 339 19.17 -9.62 -15.99
CA ARG A 339 20.43 -9.19 -15.34
C ARG A 339 20.73 -7.71 -15.50
N LYS A 340 20.11 -7.04 -16.48
CA LYS A 340 20.22 -5.59 -16.67
C LYS A 340 19.32 -4.80 -15.75
N SER A 341 18.32 -5.47 -15.17
CA SER A 341 17.33 -4.88 -14.27
C SER A 341 17.15 -5.78 -13.03
N PRO A 342 18.13 -5.83 -12.11
CA PRO A 342 18.05 -6.65 -10.91
C PRO A 342 16.78 -6.43 -10.06
N PHE A 343 16.25 -5.21 -10.09
CA PHE A 343 14.98 -4.79 -9.47
C PHE A 343 13.74 -5.54 -9.99
N ASP A 344 13.79 -6.12 -11.19
CA ASP A 344 12.70 -6.94 -11.70
C ASP A 344 12.55 -8.26 -10.92
N GLY A 345 13.61 -8.71 -10.24
CA GLY A 345 13.63 -9.89 -9.39
C GLY A 345 14.34 -11.10 -9.99
N TRP A 346 14.00 -12.29 -9.48
CA TRP A 346 14.65 -13.56 -9.79
C TRP A 346 13.63 -14.60 -10.24
N LYS A 347 14.15 -15.75 -10.67
CA LYS A 347 13.38 -16.91 -11.08
C LYS A 347 14.08 -18.20 -10.68
N CYS A 348 13.28 -19.23 -10.45
CA CYS A 348 13.72 -20.61 -10.42
C CYS A 348 13.87 -21.18 -11.84
N VAL A 349 14.97 -21.89 -12.09
CA VAL A 349 15.22 -22.64 -13.33
C VAL A 349 15.29 -24.13 -13.00
N PHE A 350 14.26 -24.88 -13.39
CA PHE A 350 14.17 -26.32 -13.24
C PHE A 350 14.81 -26.99 -14.45
N SER A 351 15.98 -27.62 -14.26
CA SER A 351 16.79 -28.13 -15.38
C SER A 351 16.18 -29.36 -16.06
N GLY A 352 15.42 -30.17 -15.33
CA GLY A 352 14.78 -31.37 -15.88
C GLY A 352 13.86 -32.09 -14.89
N LYS A 353 13.25 -33.19 -15.37
CA LYS A 353 12.35 -34.03 -14.59
C LYS A 353 12.96 -34.39 -13.22
N GLY A 354 12.18 -34.18 -12.17
CA GLY A 354 12.57 -34.45 -10.78
C GLY A 354 13.23 -33.27 -10.07
N ALA A 355 13.54 -32.17 -10.77
CA ALA A 355 13.91 -30.91 -10.13
C ALA A 355 12.75 -30.42 -9.27
N TRP A 356 13.04 -29.98 -8.05
CA TRP A 356 12.04 -29.52 -7.10
C TRP A 356 12.55 -28.36 -6.23
N VAL A 357 11.61 -27.57 -5.74
CA VAL A 357 11.83 -26.48 -4.79
C VAL A 357 10.79 -26.56 -3.68
N ARG A 358 11.21 -26.29 -2.43
CA ARG A 358 10.35 -26.19 -1.25
C ARG A 358 10.35 -24.75 -0.75
N TYR A 359 9.17 -24.20 -0.56
CA TYR A 359 8.91 -22.90 0.02
C TYR A 359 8.06 -23.11 1.28
N ASN A 360 8.59 -22.79 2.45
CA ASN A 360 7.90 -23.04 3.72
C ASN A 360 6.94 -21.92 4.13
N ASN A 361 6.09 -22.20 5.13
CA ASN A 361 5.23 -21.22 5.80
C ASN A 361 4.32 -20.41 4.86
N VAL A 362 3.56 -21.11 4.01
CA VAL A 362 2.52 -20.51 3.16
C VAL A 362 1.17 -20.63 3.88
N ASP A 363 0.51 -19.51 4.15
CA ASP A 363 -0.82 -19.47 4.74
C ASP A 363 -1.91 -19.59 3.67
N PHE A 364 -2.63 -20.72 3.67
CA PHE A 364 -3.77 -20.96 2.79
C PHE A 364 -5.08 -20.40 3.36
N GLY A 365 -5.06 -19.87 4.59
CA GLY A 365 -6.24 -19.40 5.30
C GLY A 365 -7.21 -20.54 5.64
N THR A 366 -8.44 -20.19 6.00
CA THR A 366 -9.49 -21.16 6.37
C THR A 366 -10.39 -21.57 5.20
N LYS A 367 -10.26 -20.89 4.05
CA LYS A 367 -11.04 -21.19 2.83
C LYS A 367 -10.15 -22.00 1.88
N PRO A 368 -10.60 -23.17 1.39
CA PRO A 368 -9.87 -23.91 0.36
C PRO A 368 -9.57 -23.06 -0.87
N VAL A 369 -8.40 -23.27 -1.46
CA VAL A 369 -8.02 -22.64 -2.75
C VAL A 369 -8.71 -23.34 -3.92
N ALA A 370 -9.19 -22.55 -4.88
CA ALA A 370 -9.94 -23.01 -6.05
C ALA A 370 -9.09 -23.04 -7.33
N SER A 371 -8.02 -22.26 -7.40
CA SER A 371 -7.07 -22.29 -8.52
C SER A 371 -5.64 -22.04 -8.08
N VAL A 372 -4.70 -22.52 -8.89
CA VAL A 372 -3.27 -22.15 -8.80
C VAL A 372 -2.85 -21.50 -10.11
N THR A 373 -2.08 -20.41 -10.00
CA THR A 373 -1.49 -19.71 -11.14
C THR A 373 0.01 -19.65 -10.96
N MET A 374 0.75 -19.94 -12.03
CA MET A 374 2.20 -19.81 -12.06
C MET A 374 2.63 -19.01 -13.29
N ARG A 375 3.55 -18.07 -13.08
CA ARG A 375 4.20 -17.35 -14.17
C ARG A 375 5.42 -18.12 -14.62
N VAL A 376 5.38 -18.59 -15.86
CA VAL A 376 6.33 -19.57 -16.38
C VAL A 376 6.84 -19.23 -17.77
N LYS A 377 8.05 -19.71 -18.05
CA LYS A 377 8.60 -19.87 -19.39
C LYS A 377 9.02 -21.33 -19.56
N ALA A 378 8.36 -22.04 -20.47
CA ALA A 378 8.53 -23.48 -20.64
C ALA A 378 8.81 -23.83 -22.11
N PRO A 379 10.05 -23.69 -22.61
CA PRO A 379 10.37 -23.87 -24.03
C PRO A 379 10.10 -25.27 -24.60
N SER A 380 9.92 -26.27 -23.72
CA SER A 380 9.59 -27.65 -24.08
C SER A 380 8.19 -28.08 -23.63
N GLY A 381 7.40 -27.14 -23.08
CA GLY A 381 6.20 -27.47 -22.31
C GLY A 381 6.53 -28.36 -21.11
N GLY A 382 5.49 -28.93 -20.49
CA GLY A 382 5.72 -29.85 -19.38
C GLY A 382 4.55 -30.01 -18.43
N LYS A 383 4.86 -30.52 -17.25
CA LYS A 383 3.90 -30.65 -16.13
C LYS A 383 4.61 -30.33 -14.82
N MET A 384 3.99 -29.50 -14.00
CA MET A 384 4.44 -29.12 -12.66
C MET A 384 3.48 -29.69 -11.63
N LEU A 385 4.00 -30.51 -10.70
CA LEU A 385 3.26 -30.90 -9.52
C LEU A 385 3.44 -29.82 -8.45
N VAL A 386 2.31 -29.35 -7.92
CA VAL A 386 2.23 -28.47 -6.76
C VAL A 386 1.62 -29.29 -5.62
N ALA A 387 2.34 -29.46 -4.53
CA ALA A 387 1.94 -30.26 -3.38
C ALA A 387 2.40 -29.60 -2.08
N THR A 388 1.84 -30.02 -0.94
CA THR A 388 2.39 -29.70 0.36
C THR A 388 3.55 -30.64 0.73
N ALA A 389 4.41 -30.24 1.67
CA ALA A 389 5.59 -31.03 2.06
C ALA A 389 5.25 -32.38 2.72
N ASP A 390 4.04 -32.55 3.26
CA ASP A 390 3.51 -33.83 3.75
C ASP A 390 3.03 -34.76 2.61
N GLY A 391 3.13 -34.33 1.36
CA GLY A 391 2.88 -35.13 0.16
C GLY A 391 1.47 -35.00 -0.41
N LYS A 392 0.62 -34.13 0.14
CA LYS A 392 -0.73 -33.89 -0.39
C LYS A 392 -0.68 -33.04 -1.65
N GLU A 393 -1.19 -33.60 -2.74
CA GLU A 393 -1.24 -32.94 -4.05
C GLU A 393 -2.30 -31.83 -4.05
N ILE A 394 -1.91 -30.65 -4.54
CA ILE A 394 -2.80 -29.52 -4.76
C ILE A 394 -3.22 -29.47 -6.24
N ALA A 395 -2.25 -29.55 -7.15
CA ALA A 395 -2.51 -29.51 -8.59
C ALA A 395 -1.38 -30.14 -9.42
N LEU A 396 -1.73 -30.73 -10.56
CA LEU A 396 -0.81 -31.10 -11.63
C LEU A 396 -0.98 -30.17 -12.82
N VAL A 397 -0.25 -29.06 -12.82
CA VAL A 397 -0.37 -27.98 -13.80
C VAL A 397 0.30 -28.38 -15.12
N GLY A 398 -0.48 -28.41 -16.20
CA GLY A 398 0.03 -28.60 -17.56
C GLY A 398 0.60 -27.30 -18.13
N LEU A 399 1.84 -27.34 -18.64
CA LEU A 399 2.53 -26.18 -19.21
C LEU A 399 2.53 -26.25 -20.74
N PRO A 400 1.99 -25.24 -21.45
CA PRO A 400 2.16 -25.15 -22.89
C PRO A 400 3.60 -24.82 -23.24
N SER A 401 4.01 -25.16 -24.47
CA SER A 401 5.34 -24.79 -24.97
C SER A 401 5.37 -23.29 -25.27
N THR A 402 6.25 -22.54 -24.58
CA THR A 402 6.39 -21.10 -24.76
C THR A 402 7.82 -20.64 -24.51
N LYS A 403 8.26 -19.61 -25.25
CA LYS A 403 9.50 -18.87 -24.98
C LYS A 403 9.27 -17.54 -24.29
N GLU A 404 8.02 -17.10 -24.22
CA GLU A 404 7.59 -15.89 -23.53
C GLU A 404 7.07 -16.23 -22.14
N TRP A 405 7.16 -15.28 -21.23
CA TRP A 405 6.50 -15.37 -19.93
C TRP A 405 4.99 -15.37 -20.12
N ILE A 406 4.34 -16.39 -19.58
CA ILE A 406 2.87 -16.48 -19.54
C ILE A 406 2.45 -16.88 -18.13
N ASP A 407 1.23 -16.50 -17.77
CA ASP A 407 0.60 -16.96 -16.55
C ASP A 407 -0.26 -18.18 -16.90
N VAL A 408 0.04 -19.33 -16.29
CA VAL A 408 -0.72 -20.57 -16.47
C VAL A 408 -1.57 -20.80 -15.24
N THR A 409 -2.89 -20.77 -15.41
CA THR A 409 -3.86 -21.03 -14.35
C THR A 409 -4.44 -22.43 -14.49
N HIS A 410 -4.54 -23.15 -13.38
CA HIS A 410 -5.13 -24.49 -13.33
C HIS A 410 -6.15 -24.59 -12.19
N PRO A 411 -7.34 -25.20 -12.43
CA PRO A 411 -8.31 -25.42 -11.37
C PRO A 411 -7.78 -26.44 -10.35
N VAL A 412 -8.16 -26.25 -9.09
CA VAL A 412 -7.83 -27.14 -7.99
C VAL A 412 -9.07 -27.96 -7.65
N ALA A 413 -9.09 -29.23 -8.05
CA ALA A 413 -10.31 -30.04 -8.06
C ALA A 413 -10.80 -30.49 -6.66
N ALA A 414 -9.90 -30.63 -5.69
CA ALA A 414 -10.22 -31.06 -4.32
C ALA A 414 -9.09 -30.73 -3.33
N SER A 415 -8.70 -29.46 -3.20
CA SER A 415 -7.77 -29.08 -2.13
C SER A 415 -8.50 -29.08 -0.80
N THR A 416 -7.93 -29.78 0.17
CA THR A 416 -8.28 -29.63 1.58
C THR A 416 -7.16 -28.90 2.33
N VAL A 417 -6.27 -28.20 1.62
CA VAL A 417 -5.16 -27.46 2.25
C VAL A 417 -5.73 -26.18 2.85
N GLU A 418 -5.56 -26.07 4.16
CA GLU A 418 -6.00 -24.97 5.01
C GLU A 418 -4.88 -24.68 6.01
N GLY A 419 -4.86 -23.46 6.53
CA GLY A 419 -3.83 -22.97 7.45
C GLY A 419 -2.45 -22.90 6.81
N VAL A 420 -1.43 -22.95 7.65
CA VAL A 420 -0.03 -22.80 7.22
C VAL A 420 0.55 -24.15 6.80
N ALA A 421 1.07 -24.23 5.57
CA ALA A 421 1.72 -25.41 5.03
C ALA A 421 2.95 -25.04 4.19
N ASP A 422 3.86 -25.99 4.05
CA ASP A 422 5.01 -25.87 3.16
C ASP A 422 4.66 -26.31 1.76
N LEU A 423 4.97 -25.47 0.78
CA LEU A 423 4.76 -25.73 -0.63
C LEU A 423 5.96 -26.46 -1.24
N VAL A 424 5.70 -27.49 -2.03
CA VAL A 424 6.70 -28.20 -2.84
C VAL A 424 6.25 -28.18 -4.29
N VAL A 425 7.11 -27.63 -5.15
CA VAL A 425 6.87 -27.53 -6.59
C VAL A 425 7.88 -28.41 -7.32
N THR A 426 7.41 -29.36 -8.12
CA THR A 426 8.24 -30.39 -8.77
C THR A 426 7.97 -30.48 -10.27
N LEU A 427 9.03 -30.46 -11.09
CA LEU A 427 8.94 -30.69 -12.53
C LEU A 427 8.75 -32.18 -12.84
N LYS A 428 7.56 -32.59 -13.29
CA LYS A 428 7.23 -34.00 -13.60
C LYS A 428 7.57 -34.40 -15.04
N SER A 429 7.55 -33.45 -15.96
CA SER A 429 7.96 -33.62 -17.36
C SER A 429 8.32 -32.27 -17.96
N GLY A 430 9.25 -32.25 -18.92
CA GLY A 430 9.81 -31.02 -19.49
C GLY A 430 11.27 -30.81 -19.09
N ARG A 431 11.88 -29.75 -19.62
CA ARG A 431 13.26 -29.33 -19.30
C ARG A 431 13.39 -27.81 -19.44
N ASN A 432 14.31 -27.23 -18.66
CA ASN A 432 14.57 -25.79 -18.62
C ASN A 432 13.28 -24.97 -18.43
N VAL A 433 12.45 -25.38 -17.47
CA VAL A 433 11.25 -24.62 -17.09
C VAL A 433 11.69 -23.53 -16.13
N GLU A 434 11.40 -22.29 -16.48
CA GLU A 434 11.62 -21.13 -15.62
C GLU A 434 10.30 -20.78 -14.92
N VAL A 435 10.36 -20.52 -13.62
CA VAL A 435 9.22 -20.08 -12.81
C VAL A 435 9.64 -18.83 -12.05
N ASP A 436 8.89 -17.74 -12.25
CA ASP A 436 9.02 -16.47 -11.51
C ASP A 436 8.30 -16.66 -10.18
N TRP A 437 6.97 -16.53 -10.20
CA TRP A 437 6.12 -16.72 -9.02
C TRP A 437 5.04 -17.80 -9.21
N ILE A 438 4.50 -18.24 -8.07
CA ILE A 438 3.28 -19.04 -7.95
C ILE A 438 2.32 -18.35 -6.99
N GLY A 439 1.02 -18.50 -7.19
CA GLY A 439 0.01 -18.01 -6.26
C GLY A 439 -1.31 -18.73 -6.47
N PHE A 440 -2.26 -18.48 -5.58
CA PHE A 440 -3.56 -19.14 -5.58
C PHE A 440 -4.70 -18.14 -5.72
N ASP A 441 -5.82 -18.58 -6.29
CA ASP A 441 -7.04 -17.79 -6.49
C ASP A 441 -6.84 -16.51 -7.34
N ALA A 442 -7.37 -15.35 -6.93
CA ALA A 442 -7.59 -14.21 -7.83
C ALA A 442 -6.37 -13.26 -8.03
N LEU A 443 -5.34 -13.36 -7.19
CA LEU A 443 -4.04 -12.65 -7.27
C LEU A 443 -4.13 -11.18 -7.76
N PRO A 444 -4.82 -10.28 -7.02
CA PRO A 444 -4.87 -8.86 -7.38
C PRO A 444 -3.47 -8.22 -7.33
N TRP A 445 -3.29 -7.10 -8.03
CA TRP A 445 -1.97 -6.44 -8.11
C TRP A 445 -1.62 -5.74 -6.80
N LYS A 446 -0.34 -5.67 -6.45
CA LYS A 446 0.16 -5.08 -5.21
C LYS A 446 0.49 -3.58 -5.31
N ASP A 447 0.62 -3.07 -6.52
CA ASP A 447 1.01 -1.68 -6.81
C ASP A 447 -0.07 -0.99 -7.63
N GLY A 448 -0.37 0.26 -7.26
CA GLY A 448 -1.30 1.11 -7.98
C GLY A 448 -0.68 1.69 -9.26
N ALA A 449 -1.52 2.31 -10.09
CA ALA A 449 -1.11 2.95 -11.34
C ALA A 449 -0.22 4.20 -11.16
N PHE A 450 -0.23 4.86 -9.99
CA PHE A 450 0.71 5.94 -9.70
C PHE A 450 2.16 5.44 -9.77
N ALA A 451 2.45 4.32 -9.10
CA ALA A 451 3.77 3.69 -9.11
C ALA A 451 4.03 2.88 -10.39
N SER A 452 3.08 2.03 -10.80
CA SER A 452 3.32 1.04 -11.86
C SER A 452 3.08 1.54 -13.27
N ARG A 453 2.33 2.64 -13.45
CA ARG A 453 1.79 3.13 -14.74
C ARG A 453 0.96 2.10 -15.52
N ARG A 454 0.50 1.04 -14.87
CA ARG A 454 -0.25 -0.06 -15.48
C ARG A 454 -1.67 -0.10 -14.92
N TYR A 455 -2.60 -0.62 -15.74
CA TYR A 455 -4.00 -0.78 -15.37
C TYR A 455 -4.44 -2.22 -15.63
N ARG A 456 -5.06 -2.83 -14.62
CA ARG A 456 -5.54 -4.20 -14.67
C ARG A 456 -6.76 -4.29 -15.59
N ASN A 457 -6.74 -5.23 -16.55
CA ASN A 457 -7.90 -5.57 -17.35
C ASN A 457 -8.42 -6.94 -16.92
N LEU A 458 -9.33 -6.92 -15.94
CA LEU A 458 -9.85 -8.13 -15.30
C LEU A 458 -10.69 -8.97 -16.29
N PHE A 459 -11.34 -8.34 -17.27
CA PHE A 459 -12.02 -9.10 -18.32
C PHE A 459 -11.03 -9.94 -19.15
N VAL A 460 -9.89 -9.37 -19.57
CA VAL A 460 -8.87 -10.11 -20.30
C VAL A 460 -8.25 -11.22 -19.42
N GLU A 461 -8.02 -10.96 -18.13
CA GLU A 461 -7.57 -11.99 -17.17
C GLU A 461 -8.62 -13.11 -16.93
N MET A 462 -9.88 -12.85 -17.28
CA MET A 462 -10.97 -13.84 -17.30
C MET A 462 -11.13 -14.56 -18.64
N GLY A 463 -10.29 -14.23 -19.64
CA GLY A 463 -10.28 -14.87 -20.95
C GLY A 463 -11.20 -14.22 -21.98
N TYR A 464 -11.74 -13.02 -21.70
CA TYR A 464 -12.44 -12.25 -22.73
C TYR A 464 -11.43 -11.64 -23.72
N GLU A 465 -11.74 -11.71 -25.02
CA GLU A 465 -10.91 -11.13 -26.07
C GLU A 465 -10.82 -9.59 -25.92
N PRO A 466 -9.63 -8.97 -26.01
CA PRO A 466 -9.47 -7.52 -25.83
C PRO A 466 -10.40 -6.67 -26.71
N GLU A 467 -10.61 -7.07 -27.97
CA GLU A 467 -11.49 -6.33 -28.90
C GLU A 467 -12.97 -6.44 -28.50
N ALA A 468 -13.39 -7.58 -27.93
CA ALA A 468 -14.74 -7.75 -27.41
C ALA A 468 -14.99 -6.85 -26.19
N VAL A 469 -14.00 -6.73 -25.30
CA VAL A 469 -14.04 -5.83 -24.13
C VAL A 469 -14.20 -4.38 -24.58
N LYS A 470 -13.36 -3.95 -25.54
CA LYS A 470 -13.45 -2.60 -26.12
C LYS A 470 -14.81 -2.35 -26.78
N THR A 471 -15.28 -3.27 -27.62
CA THR A 471 -16.58 -3.16 -28.30
C THR A 471 -17.74 -3.01 -27.31
N LYS A 472 -17.70 -3.79 -26.20
CA LYS A 472 -18.71 -3.72 -25.15
C LYS A 472 -18.67 -2.37 -24.42
N LEU A 473 -17.48 -1.89 -24.05
CA LEU A 473 -17.31 -0.57 -23.41
C LEU A 473 -17.83 0.56 -24.32
N ASP A 474 -17.43 0.57 -25.60
CA ASP A 474 -17.87 1.55 -26.60
C ASP A 474 -19.40 1.52 -26.78
N SER A 475 -20.01 0.33 -26.75
CA SER A 475 -21.46 0.18 -26.84
C SER A 475 -22.18 0.76 -25.62
N ILE A 476 -21.65 0.59 -24.41
CA ILE A 476 -22.22 1.15 -23.19
C ILE A 476 -22.12 2.68 -23.23
N TYR A 477 -20.93 3.22 -23.55
CA TYR A 477 -20.74 4.66 -23.76
C TYR A 477 -21.74 5.22 -24.78
N LYS A 478 -21.86 4.60 -25.96
CA LYS A 478 -22.82 5.04 -26.99
C LYS A 478 -24.26 5.02 -26.48
N SER A 479 -24.68 4.00 -25.75
CA SER A 479 -26.06 3.93 -25.24
C SER A 479 -26.44 5.09 -24.33
N ILE A 480 -25.47 5.61 -23.55
CA ILE A 480 -25.68 6.68 -22.56
C ILE A 480 -25.55 8.08 -23.19
N PHE A 481 -24.66 8.28 -24.16
CA PHE A 481 -24.35 9.62 -24.68
C PHE A 481 -24.94 9.92 -26.07
N SER A 482 -25.23 8.90 -26.89
CA SER A 482 -25.75 9.08 -28.26
C SER A 482 -26.88 8.15 -28.66
N GLY A 483 -27.24 7.18 -27.82
CA GLY A 483 -28.31 6.22 -28.06
C GLY A 483 -29.73 6.78 -27.81
N PRO A 484 -30.77 5.95 -28.00
CA PRO A 484 -32.17 6.36 -27.80
C PRO A 484 -32.50 6.80 -26.37
N GLY A 485 -31.84 6.21 -25.37
CA GLY A 485 -31.99 6.55 -23.95
C GLY A 485 -30.92 7.51 -23.44
N LYS A 486 -30.29 8.30 -24.33
CA LYS A 486 -29.16 9.16 -23.94
C LYS A 486 -29.53 10.19 -22.88
N ILE A 487 -28.56 10.52 -22.03
CA ILE A 487 -28.66 11.56 -21.01
C ILE A 487 -27.94 12.86 -21.41
N TYR A 488 -27.22 12.87 -22.54
CA TYR A 488 -26.48 14.03 -23.05
C TYR A 488 -27.24 14.81 -24.12
N PHE A 489 -27.38 16.12 -23.90
CA PHE A 489 -28.16 17.02 -24.75
C PHE A 489 -27.41 18.30 -25.08
N GLU A 490 -27.21 18.56 -26.37
CA GLU A 490 -26.58 19.79 -26.87
C GLU A 490 -27.55 20.98 -26.85
N VAL A 491 -27.02 22.16 -26.54
CA VAL A 491 -27.73 23.44 -26.47
C VAL A 491 -27.02 24.45 -27.35
N GLY A 492 -27.60 24.74 -28.52
CA GLY A 492 -26.94 25.55 -29.54
C GLY A 492 -25.61 24.94 -29.98
N ASP A 493 -24.69 25.80 -30.44
CA ASP A 493 -23.47 25.32 -31.09
C ASP A 493 -22.30 25.05 -30.12
N SER A 494 -22.40 25.43 -28.84
CA SER A 494 -21.24 25.46 -27.92
C SER A 494 -21.48 24.95 -26.49
N MET A 495 -22.69 24.53 -26.14
CA MET A 495 -23.03 24.05 -24.80
C MET A 495 -23.75 22.70 -24.85
N ALA A 496 -23.72 21.98 -23.73
CA ALA A 496 -24.50 20.76 -23.53
C ALA A 496 -24.72 20.50 -22.04
N TYR A 497 -25.69 19.68 -21.69
CA TYR A 497 -25.93 19.21 -20.33
C TYR A 497 -26.15 17.70 -20.25
N ILE A 498 -25.96 17.15 -19.05
CA ILE A 498 -26.38 15.81 -18.66
C ILE A 498 -27.67 15.91 -17.85
N SER A 499 -28.74 15.27 -18.32
CA SER A 499 -30.03 15.27 -17.61
C SER A 499 -30.20 14.00 -16.78
N ASP A 500 -30.60 14.17 -15.53
CA ASP A 500 -31.33 13.13 -14.82
C ASP A 500 -32.74 13.07 -15.40
N ILE A 501 -32.92 12.20 -16.39
CA ILE A 501 -34.16 12.09 -17.17
C ILE A 501 -35.36 11.77 -16.26
N LYS A 502 -35.13 11.04 -15.16
CA LYS A 502 -36.15 10.65 -14.18
C LYS A 502 -36.61 11.84 -13.35
N ASN A 503 -35.68 12.64 -12.83
CA ASN A 503 -36.01 13.79 -11.98
C ASN A 503 -36.27 15.08 -12.79
N HIS A 504 -36.11 15.02 -14.11
CA HIS A 504 -36.30 16.14 -15.03
C HIS A 504 -35.42 17.37 -14.70
N ASP A 505 -34.22 17.12 -14.19
CA ASP A 505 -33.24 18.14 -13.81
C ASP A 505 -31.83 17.84 -14.35
N VAL A 506 -30.94 18.81 -14.18
CA VAL A 506 -29.50 18.77 -14.47
C VAL A 506 -28.79 18.91 -13.15
N ARG A 507 -27.97 17.91 -12.79
CA ARG A 507 -27.30 17.83 -11.50
C ARG A 507 -25.80 18.02 -11.62
N THR A 508 -25.16 18.61 -10.61
CA THR A 508 -23.71 18.80 -10.59
C THR A 508 -22.98 17.46 -10.69
N GLU A 509 -23.49 16.44 -10.00
CA GLU A 509 -23.03 15.05 -10.09
C GLU A 509 -22.96 14.56 -11.55
N GLY A 510 -24.09 14.58 -12.26
CA GLY A 510 -24.15 14.09 -13.64
C GLY A 510 -23.30 14.89 -14.61
N MET A 511 -23.26 16.21 -14.43
CA MET A 511 -22.41 17.09 -15.24
C MET A 511 -20.92 16.80 -15.02
N SER A 512 -20.49 16.64 -13.77
CA SER A 512 -19.09 16.36 -13.44
C SER A 512 -18.67 14.94 -13.81
N TYR A 513 -19.58 13.95 -13.70
CA TYR A 513 -19.38 12.61 -14.27
C TYR A 513 -19.25 12.64 -15.79
N GLY A 514 -20.07 13.44 -16.47
CA GLY A 514 -19.97 13.65 -17.91
C GLY A 514 -18.61 14.22 -18.33
N LEU A 515 -18.06 15.18 -17.57
CA LEU A 515 -16.71 15.69 -17.78
C LEU A 515 -15.63 14.63 -17.58
N MET A 516 -15.73 13.83 -16.50
CA MET A 516 -14.80 12.74 -16.25
C MET A 516 -14.83 11.71 -17.39
N VAL A 517 -16.02 11.31 -17.83
CA VAL A 517 -16.17 10.41 -18.98
C VAL A 517 -15.59 11.05 -20.25
N ALA A 518 -15.90 12.31 -20.53
CA ALA A 518 -15.39 13.01 -21.71
C ALA A 518 -13.87 13.03 -21.76
N VAL A 519 -13.22 13.36 -20.64
CA VAL A 519 -11.76 13.42 -20.59
C VAL A 519 -11.14 12.03 -20.66
N GLN A 520 -11.75 10.99 -20.09
CA GLN A 520 -11.25 9.60 -20.21
C GLN A 520 -11.32 9.09 -21.65
N PHE A 521 -12.43 9.38 -22.36
CA PHE A 521 -12.68 8.99 -23.75
C PHE A 521 -12.05 9.93 -24.80
N ASP A 522 -11.24 10.90 -24.39
CA ASP A 522 -10.60 11.88 -25.28
C ASP A 522 -11.59 12.71 -26.12
N ASN A 523 -12.75 13.03 -25.55
CA ASN A 523 -13.81 13.79 -26.21
C ASN A 523 -13.81 15.24 -25.74
N LYS A 524 -12.87 16.03 -26.26
CA LYS A 524 -12.69 17.45 -25.90
C LYS A 524 -13.92 18.31 -26.18
N ASP A 525 -14.62 18.09 -27.29
CA ASP A 525 -15.81 18.87 -27.65
C ASP A 525 -16.95 18.67 -26.64
N MET A 526 -17.23 17.42 -26.27
CA MET A 526 -18.21 17.12 -25.21
C MET A 526 -17.80 17.75 -23.88
N PHE A 527 -16.52 17.65 -23.51
CA PHE A 527 -16.01 18.25 -22.27
C PHE A 527 -16.25 19.76 -22.25
N ASP A 528 -15.81 20.46 -23.29
CA ASP A 528 -15.90 21.92 -23.38
C ASP A 528 -17.37 22.38 -23.38
N ARG A 529 -18.28 21.65 -24.04
CA ARG A 529 -19.71 21.94 -24.05
C ARG A 529 -20.35 21.81 -22.67
N LEU A 530 -20.05 20.73 -21.96
CA LEU A 530 -20.52 20.48 -20.59
C LEU A 530 -19.97 21.53 -19.63
N TRP A 531 -18.68 21.85 -19.74
CA TRP A 531 -18.04 22.88 -18.92
C TRP A 531 -18.68 24.26 -19.14
N ARG A 532 -18.87 24.68 -20.39
CA ARG A 532 -19.49 25.98 -20.70
C ARG A 532 -20.91 26.09 -20.14
N TRP A 533 -21.72 25.03 -20.22
CA TRP A 533 -23.07 25.03 -19.65
C TRP A 533 -23.04 25.09 -18.11
N GLY A 534 -22.24 24.23 -17.47
CA GLY A 534 -22.10 24.19 -16.01
C GLY A 534 -21.59 25.52 -15.45
N ARG A 535 -20.55 26.08 -16.06
CA ARG A 535 -20.03 27.41 -15.71
C ARG A 535 -21.08 28.50 -15.86
N ARG A 536 -21.85 28.50 -16.95
CA ARG A 536 -22.86 29.54 -17.23
C ARG A 536 -24.07 29.51 -16.29
N TYR A 537 -24.62 28.33 -16.03
CA TYR A 537 -25.92 28.21 -15.37
C TYR A 537 -25.81 27.73 -13.92
N MET A 538 -24.81 26.90 -13.61
CA MET A 538 -24.69 26.27 -12.29
C MET A 538 -23.70 27.01 -11.40
N GLN A 539 -22.53 27.42 -11.92
CA GLN A 539 -21.50 28.07 -11.12
C GLN A 539 -21.95 29.44 -10.61
N HIS A 540 -21.71 29.71 -9.33
CA HIS A 540 -21.84 31.04 -8.75
C HIS A 540 -20.55 31.83 -9.01
N HIS A 541 -20.68 33.00 -9.64
CA HIS A 541 -19.53 33.85 -10.00
C HIS A 541 -19.26 34.96 -8.97
N ASP A 542 -20.14 35.12 -7.99
CA ASP A 542 -20.04 36.09 -6.92
C ASP A 542 -20.81 35.61 -5.66
N GLY A 543 -20.70 36.39 -4.58
CA GLY A 543 -21.42 36.15 -3.33
C GLY A 543 -20.82 35.04 -2.45
N GLU A 544 -21.54 34.65 -1.40
CA GLU A 544 -21.07 33.67 -0.41
C GLU A 544 -20.83 32.27 -1.01
N LEU A 545 -21.46 31.96 -2.15
CA LEU A 545 -21.32 30.70 -2.87
C LEU A 545 -20.33 30.76 -4.04
N GLU A 546 -19.62 31.89 -4.24
CA GLU A 546 -18.66 32.07 -5.34
C GLU A 546 -17.75 30.83 -5.51
N GLY A 547 -17.63 30.35 -6.74
CA GLY A 547 -16.83 29.17 -7.11
C GLY A 547 -17.54 27.83 -6.97
N TYR A 548 -18.64 27.74 -6.20
CA TYR A 548 -19.48 26.54 -6.12
C TYR A 548 -20.54 26.49 -7.20
N PHE A 549 -21.16 25.32 -7.38
CA PHE A 549 -22.15 25.06 -8.41
C PHE A 549 -23.50 24.71 -7.77
N ALA A 550 -24.58 25.36 -8.22
CA ALA A 550 -25.94 25.00 -7.84
C ALA A 550 -26.22 23.52 -8.17
N TRP A 551 -26.51 22.69 -7.16
CA TRP A 551 -26.54 21.23 -7.31
C TRP A 551 -27.62 20.71 -8.26
N SER A 552 -28.71 21.46 -8.46
CA SER A 552 -29.80 21.13 -9.38
C SER A 552 -30.32 22.35 -10.13
N CYS A 553 -30.43 22.20 -11.46
CA CYS A 553 -31.02 23.14 -12.39
C CYS A 553 -32.08 22.45 -13.25
N LYS A 554 -33.04 23.21 -13.76
CA LYS A 554 -33.87 22.80 -14.91
C LYS A 554 -33.01 22.74 -16.17
N THR A 555 -33.50 22.03 -17.19
CA THR A 555 -32.83 21.90 -18.49
C THR A 555 -32.69 23.23 -19.26
N ASP A 556 -33.47 24.25 -18.90
CA ASP A 556 -33.33 25.62 -19.43
C ASP A 556 -32.25 26.47 -18.72
N GLY A 557 -31.60 25.91 -17.68
CA GLY A 557 -30.57 26.57 -16.88
C GLY A 557 -31.08 27.29 -15.62
N SER A 558 -32.38 27.32 -15.38
CA SER A 558 -32.96 27.89 -14.15
C SER A 558 -32.62 27.03 -12.94
N ARG A 559 -32.03 27.61 -11.88
CA ARG A 559 -31.64 26.87 -10.67
C ARG A 559 -32.87 26.42 -9.88
N ASN A 560 -32.95 25.13 -9.54
CA ASN A 560 -33.94 24.60 -8.60
C ASN A 560 -33.52 24.88 -7.15
N ALA A 561 -32.22 24.85 -6.88
CA ALA A 561 -31.63 25.15 -5.59
C ALA A 561 -30.32 25.93 -5.76
N ALA A 562 -29.98 26.77 -4.78
CA ALA A 562 -28.74 27.56 -4.81
C ALA A 562 -27.52 26.81 -4.25
N GLY A 563 -27.71 25.96 -3.23
CA GLY A 563 -26.61 25.24 -2.59
C GLY A 563 -25.90 24.26 -3.52
N PRO A 564 -24.66 23.86 -3.21
CA PRO A 564 -23.92 22.85 -3.97
C PRO A 564 -24.01 21.45 -3.34
N ALA A 565 -23.47 20.45 -4.04
CA ALA A 565 -23.30 19.06 -3.58
C ALA A 565 -21.84 18.67 -3.81
N SER A 566 -21.13 18.38 -2.73
CA SER A 566 -19.66 18.38 -2.68
C SER A 566 -18.97 17.38 -3.63
N ASP A 567 -19.62 16.26 -3.94
CA ASP A 567 -19.14 15.28 -4.92
C ASP A 567 -19.05 15.87 -6.34
N GLY A 568 -19.98 16.75 -6.70
CA GLY A 568 -19.96 17.51 -7.94
C GLY A 568 -18.64 18.27 -8.11
N GLU A 569 -18.31 19.15 -7.16
CA GLU A 569 -17.06 19.92 -7.15
C GLU A 569 -15.82 19.02 -7.16
N LEU A 570 -15.81 17.93 -6.40
CA LEU A 570 -14.70 16.97 -6.34
C LEU A 570 -14.37 16.40 -7.74
N TYR A 571 -15.40 15.99 -8.49
CA TYR A 571 -15.25 15.50 -9.86
C TYR A 571 -14.92 16.62 -10.85
N TYR A 572 -15.49 17.82 -10.69
CA TYR A 572 -15.14 18.97 -11.55
C TYR A 572 -13.65 19.27 -11.50
N VAL A 573 -13.09 19.45 -10.30
CA VAL A 573 -11.67 19.78 -10.11
C VAL A 573 -10.77 18.69 -10.71
N THR A 574 -11.04 17.44 -10.40
CA THR A 574 -10.23 16.31 -10.91
C THR A 574 -10.31 16.20 -12.43
N SER A 575 -11.52 16.36 -13.01
CA SER A 575 -11.71 16.30 -14.46
C SER A 575 -11.00 17.43 -15.19
N LEU A 576 -10.97 18.62 -14.60
CA LEU A 576 -10.25 19.78 -15.14
C LEU A 576 -8.73 19.62 -15.07
N ILE A 577 -8.18 19.06 -13.99
CA ILE A 577 -6.76 18.70 -13.92
C ILE A 577 -6.41 17.73 -15.05
N PHE A 578 -7.21 16.69 -15.24
CA PHE A 578 -6.99 15.74 -16.34
C PHE A 578 -7.15 16.37 -17.72
N ALA A 579 -8.09 17.30 -17.90
CA ALA A 579 -8.25 18.01 -19.17
C ALA A 579 -7.01 18.86 -19.47
N ALA A 580 -6.44 19.53 -18.45
CA ALA A 580 -5.18 20.26 -18.59
C ALA A 580 -4.02 19.31 -18.95
N ASN A 581 -3.93 18.16 -18.29
CA ASN A 581 -2.89 17.17 -18.55
C ASN A 581 -2.98 16.59 -19.98
N ARG A 582 -4.20 16.39 -20.50
CA ARG A 582 -4.44 15.78 -21.83
C ARG A 582 -4.39 16.78 -22.99
N TRP A 583 -4.98 17.96 -22.82
CA TRP A 583 -5.23 18.89 -23.92
C TRP A 583 -4.50 20.23 -23.77
N GLY A 584 -3.67 20.39 -22.74
CA GLY A 584 -2.98 21.65 -22.43
C GLY A 584 -3.87 22.66 -21.68
N ASN A 585 -3.27 23.77 -21.26
CA ASN A 585 -3.91 24.80 -20.44
C ASN A 585 -3.85 26.22 -21.05
N ASP A 586 -3.48 26.33 -22.32
CA ASP A 586 -3.27 27.59 -23.06
C ASP A 586 -4.43 27.92 -24.03
N GLY A 587 -5.47 27.09 -24.07
CA GLY A 587 -6.68 27.29 -24.88
C GLY A 587 -7.70 28.29 -24.31
N GLU A 588 -8.87 28.36 -24.96
CA GLU A 588 -10.02 29.19 -24.54
C GLU A 588 -10.44 28.89 -23.09
N ILE A 589 -10.51 27.61 -22.75
CA ILE A 589 -10.74 27.15 -21.38
C ILE A 589 -9.38 26.79 -20.80
N ARG A 590 -8.98 27.54 -19.78
CA ARG A 590 -7.75 27.29 -19.01
C ARG A 590 -8.09 26.32 -17.87
N TYR A 591 -8.23 25.03 -18.21
CA TYR A 591 -8.76 24.00 -17.32
C TYR A 591 -8.12 23.98 -15.92
N LEU A 592 -6.79 24.03 -15.83
CA LEU A 592 -6.08 23.99 -14.55
C LEU A 592 -6.33 25.26 -13.72
N ASP A 593 -6.48 26.40 -14.38
CA ASP A 593 -6.78 27.67 -13.69
C ASP A 593 -8.22 27.67 -13.18
N GLU A 594 -9.16 27.06 -13.93
CA GLU A 594 -10.53 26.85 -13.47
C GLU A 594 -10.59 25.87 -12.28
N ALA A 595 -9.80 24.80 -12.30
CA ALA A 595 -9.69 23.85 -11.18
C ALA A 595 -9.19 24.56 -9.90
N ARG A 596 -8.10 25.33 -10.03
CA ARG A 596 -7.55 26.15 -8.93
C ARG A 596 -8.55 27.16 -8.42
N ASN A 597 -9.29 27.83 -9.31
CA ASN A 597 -10.29 28.80 -8.94
C ASN A 597 -11.38 28.19 -8.04
N ILE A 598 -11.89 27.00 -8.37
CA ILE A 598 -12.89 26.29 -7.54
C ILE A 598 -12.31 26.03 -6.14
N VAL A 599 -11.11 25.46 -6.06
CA VAL A 599 -10.47 25.10 -4.79
C VAL A 599 -10.13 26.34 -3.96
N ASP A 600 -9.60 27.40 -4.56
CA ASP A 600 -9.28 28.64 -3.86
C ASP A 600 -10.53 29.35 -3.34
N CYS A 601 -11.60 29.37 -4.13
CA CYS A 601 -12.88 29.90 -3.69
C CYS A 601 -13.46 29.07 -2.54
N ALA A 602 -13.32 27.74 -2.55
CA ALA A 602 -13.74 26.89 -1.44
C ALA A 602 -12.92 27.19 -0.17
N MET A 603 -11.60 27.32 -0.28
CA MET A 603 -10.71 27.54 0.87
C MET A 603 -10.89 28.92 1.52
N LYS A 604 -11.23 29.95 0.75
CA LYS A 604 -11.55 31.29 1.27
C LYS A 604 -12.71 31.30 2.26
N LYS A 605 -13.56 30.26 2.27
CA LYS A 605 -14.73 30.14 3.15
C LYS A 605 -14.39 29.65 4.56
N ALA A 606 -13.11 29.41 4.86
CA ALA A 606 -12.67 29.03 6.19
C ALA A 606 -13.07 30.08 7.24
N GLY A 607 -13.79 29.66 8.28
CA GLY A 607 -14.25 30.54 9.36
C GLY A 607 -15.49 31.38 9.04
N HIS A 608 -16.19 31.13 7.92
CA HIS A 608 -17.47 31.76 7.61
C HIS A 608 -18.65 31.02 8.28
N ASP A 609 -19.66 31.77 8.76
CA ASP A 609 -20.78 31.21 9.54
C ASP A 609 -21.88 30.52 8.71
N ARG A 610 -21.94 30.78 7.39
CA ARG A 610 -23.05 30.36 6.52
C ARG A 610 -22.66 29.35 5.45
N VAL A 611 -21.44 29.43 4.96
CA VAL A 611 -20.89 28.56 3.92
C VAL A 611 -19.53 28.08 4.41
N ALA A 612 -19.28 26.78 4.28
CA ALA A 612 -18.06 26.14 4.71
C ALA A 612 -17.12 25.88 3.52
N PRO A 613 -15.83 25.55 3.77
CA PRO A 613 -14.99 24.96 2.75
C PRO A 613 -15.52 23.59 2.29
N LEU A 614 -15.11 23.17 1.09
CA LEU A 614 -15.47 21.87 0.50
C LEU A 614 -14.95 20.70 1.34
N ILE A 615 -13.78 20.89 1.95
CA ILE A 615 -13.14 19.96 2.87
C ILE A 615 -13.20 20.56 4.26
N SER A 616 -13.69 19.81 5.25
CA SER A 616 -13.57 20.19 6.65
C SER A 616 -12.10 20.35 7.01
N LEU A 617 -11.68 21.56 7.36
CA LEU A 617 -10.28 21.83 7.70
C LEU A 617 -9.84 21.18 9.02
N GLU A 618 -10.79 20.88 9.90
CA GLU A 618 -10.55 20.17 11.15
C GLU A 618 -10.32 18.68 10.89
N HIS A 619 -11.23 18.04 10.15
CA HIS A 619 -11.20 16.59 9.95
C HIS A 619 -10.39 16.15 8.71
N LYS A 620 -10.11 17.08 7.79
CA LYS A 620 -9.56 16.81 6.44
C LYS A 620 -10.43 15.86 5.62
N LEU A 621 -11.72 15.88 5.86
CA LEU A 621 -12.74 15.07 5.19
C LEU A 621 -13.66 15.96 4.38
N ILE A 622 -14.10 15.49 3.21
CA ILE A 622 -15.10 16.19 2.40
C ILE A 622 -16.39 16.38 3.19
N THR A 623 -17.10 17.48 2.96
CA THR A 623 -18.43 17.72 3.55
C THR A 623 -19.52 17.01 2.74
N PHE A 624 -20.70 16.76 3.31
CA PHE A 624 -21.87 16.40 2.50
C PHE A 624 -22.33 17.58 1.62
N THR A 625 -22.59 18.73 2.24
CA THR A 625 -22.72 20.00 1.54
C THR A 625 -21.94 21.07 2.29
N PRO A 626 -21.29 22.03 1.60
CA PRO A 626 -20.49 23.09 2.23
C PRO A 626 -21.38 24.22 2.77
N ASP A 627 -22.46 23.87 3.47
CA ASP A 627 -23.28 24.77 4.26
C ASP A 627 -23.24 24.38 5.75
N ARG A 628 -23.83 25.18 6.63
CA ARG A 628 -23.81 24.93 8.08
C ARG A 628 -24.34 23.55 8.48
N PHE A 629 -25.33 23.03 7.76
CA PHE A 629 -25.95 21.74 8.08
C PHE A 629 -25.12 20.58 7.50
N GLY A 630 -24.90 20.57 6.19
CA GLY A 630 -24.15 19.48 5.54
C GLY A 630 -22.66 19.48 5.85
N GLY A 631 -22.10 20.60 6.34
CA GLY A 631 -20.71 20.70 6.78
C GLY A 631 -20.47 20.14 8.18
N SER A 632 -21.53 19.66 8.86
CA SER A 632 -21.43 19.00 10.17
C SER A 632 -21.26 17.48 10.10
N PHE A 633 -21.28 16.91 8.89
CA PHE A 633 -21.16 15.48 8.63
C PHE A 633 -20.64 15.24 7.19
N THR A 634 -20.49 13.99 6.80
CA THR A 634 -20.04 13.59 5.46
C THR A 634 -20.88 12.43 4.90
N ASP A 635 -20.57 12.03 3.67
CA ASP A 635 -21.16 10.94 2.93
C ASP A 635 -20.04 9.98 2.48
N PRO A 636 -20.03 8.70 2.88
CA PRO A 636 -19.02 7.74 2.45
C PRO A 636 -18.75 7.68 0.95
N SER A 637 -19.77 7.88 0.13
CA SER A 637 -19.65 7.85 -1.31
C SER A 637 -18.91 9.04 -1.92
N TYR A 638 -18.68 10.11 -1.14
CA TYR A 638 -17.94 11.30 -1.59
C TYR A 638 -16.43 11.15 -1.36
N HIS A 639 -16.01 10.11 -0.63
CA HIS A 639 -14.60 9.85 -0.37
C HIS A 639 -13.97 9.10 -1.54
N VAL A 640 -13.20 9.83 -2.35
CA VAL A 640 -12.39 9.28 -3.44
C VAL A 640 -10.91 9.63 -3.20
N PRO A 641 -10.20 8.91 -2.32
CA PRO A 641 -8.82 9.25 -1.92
C PRO A 641 -7.88 9.44 -3.11
N ALA A 642 -8.04 8.61 -4.15
CA ALA A 642 -7.28 8.67 -5.40
C ALA A 642 -7.32 10.06 -6.07
N PHE A 643 -8.42 10.81 -5.93
CA PHE A 643 -8.51 12.16 -6.49
C PHE A 643 -7.68 13.16 -5.70
N TYR A 644 -7.58 13.03 -4.38
CA TYR A 644 -6.69 13.89 -3.61
C TYR A 644 -5.21 13.61 -3.93
N GLU A 645 -4.85 12.37 -4.28
CA GLU A 645 -3.51 12.07 -4.82
C GLU A 645 -3.29 12.81 -6.15
N VAL A 646 -4.27 12.81 -7.07
CA VAL A 646 -4.21 13.59 -8.31
C VAL A 646 -4.04 15.09 -8.03
N TRP A 647 -4.74 15.62 -7.03
CA TRP A 647 -4.65 17.04 -6.66
C TRP A 647 -3.29 17.36 -6.06
N ALA A 648 -2.77 16.49 -5.20
CA ALA A 648 -1.45 16.62 -4.61
C ALA A 648 -0.34 16.69 -5.66
N GLU A 649 -0.46 15.89 -6.72
CA GLU A 649 0.54 15.81 -7.79
C GLU A 649 0.42 16.96 -8.80
N TRP A 650 -0.79 17.31 -9.24
CA TRP A 650 -0.96 18.15 -10.44
C TRP A 650 -1.83 19.39 -10.30
N LEU A 651 -2.50 19.61 -9.16
CA LEU A 651 -3.23 20.88 -8.97
C LEU A 651 -2.25 22.06 -8.90
N GLY A 652 -1.08 21.87 -8.30
CA GLY A 652 0.00 22.87 -8.25
C GLY A 652 -0.43 24.18 -7.57
N ASP A 653 -1.23 24.08 -6.51
CA ASP A 653 -1.78 25.20 -5.74
C ASP A 653 -0.99 25.50 -4.45
N GLY A 654 0.14 24.83 -4.25
CA GLY A 654 0.97 24.95 -3.04
C GLY A 654 0.46 24.18 -1.82
N ARG A 655 -0.58 23.33 -1.95
CA ARG A 655 -1.20 22.57 -0.85
C ARG A 655 -1.04 21.05 -0.99
N SER A 656 -0.02 20.58 -1.69
CA SER A 656 0.17 19.14 -1.98
C SER A 656 0.17 18.25 -0.73
N LEU A 657 0.85 18.65 0.35
CA LEU A 657 0.86 17.90 1.62
C LEU A 657 -0.54 17.80 2.25
N PHE A 658 -1.34 18.87 2.18
CA PHE A 658 -2.70 18.87 2.69
C PHE A 658 -3.59 17.90 1.91
N TRP A 659 -3.42 17.82 0.58
CA TRP A 659 -4.17 16.88 -0.24
C TRP A 659 -3.78 15.41 0.03
N ARG A 660 -2.49 15.12 0.24
CA ARG A 660 -2.05 13.79 0.68
C ARG A 660 -2.63 13.41 2.04
N GLU A 661 -2.67 14.36 2.99
CA GLU A 661 -3.34 14.15 4.28
C GLU A 661 -4.85 13.88 4.10
N CYS A 662 -5.55 14.60 3.22
CA CYS A 662 -6.97 14.33 2.92
C CYS A 662 -7.19 12.93 2.32
N ALA A 663 -6.26 12.43 1.51
CA ALA A 663 -6.30 11.06 0.97
C ALA A 663 -6.20 10.03 2.10
N GLU A 664 -5.22 10.19 2.98
CA GLU A 664 -5.01 9.33 4.15
C GLU A 664 -6.22 9.33 5.09
N ARG A 665 -6.72 10.52 5.48
CA ARG A 665 -7.89 10.66 6.34
C ARG A 665 -9.14 10.05 5.73
N SER A 666 -9.32 10.17 4.42
CA SER A 666 -10.46 9.54 3.73
C SER A 666 -10.39 8.02 3.77
N ARG A 667 -9.19 7.43 3.66
CA ARG A 667 -9.01 5.97 3.83
C ARG A 667 -9.33 5.57 5.27
N GLU A 668 -8.79 6.27 6.27
CA GLU A 668 -9.11 6.07 7.70
C GLU A 668 -10.62 6.10 7.97
N TYR A 669 -11.29 7.13 7.46
CA TYR A 669 -12.71 7.32 7.62
C TYR A 669 -13.52 6.17 6.99
N LEU A 670 -13.17 5.71 5.80
CA LEU A 670 -13.85 4.56 5.17
C LEU A 670 -13.72 3.29 6.03
N ARG A 671 -12.56 3.05 6.67
CA ARG A 671 -12.40 1.95 7.64
C ARG A 671 -13.35 2.07 8.82
N SER A 672 -13.62 3.29 9.28
CA SER A 672 -14.47 3.55 10.44
C SER A 672 -15.96 3.46 10.15
N CYS A 673 -16.41 3.84 8.95
CA CYS A 673 -17.84 3.92 8.61
C CYS A 673 -18.42 2.63 8.00
N ILE A 674 -17.56 1.73 7.51
CA ILE A 674 -17.98 0.47 6.90
C ILE A 674 -18.24 -0.59 7.98
N HIS A 675 -19.39 -1.25 7.88
CA HIS A 675 -19.78 -2.28 8.83
C HIS A 675 -18.85 -3.51 8.71
N PRO A 676 -18.21 -3.97 9.81
CA PRO A 676 -17.08 -4.90 9.77
C PRO A 676 -17.46 -6.34 9.38
N VAL A 677 -18.75 -6.65 9.28
CA VAL A 677 -19.25 -8.00 8.93
C VAL A 677 -19.83 -8.05 7.52
N THR A 678 -20.52 -6.99 7.10
CA THR A 678 -21.28 -6.96 5.84
C THR A 678 -20.57 -6.18 4.74
N GLY A 679 -19.61 -5.32 5.10
CA GLY A 679 -19.00 -4.38 4.17
C GLY A 679 -19.95 -3.26 3.72
N LEU A 680 -21.15 -3.15 4.28
CA LEU A 680 -22.10 -2.08 3.94
C LEU A 680 -21.76 -0.78 4.69
N ASN A 681 -22.04 0.36 4.07
CA ASN A 681 -21.92 1.70 4.64
C ASN A 681 -23.27 2.43 4.62
N PRO A 682 -23.47 3.45 5.47
CA PRO A 682 -24.63 4.34 5.38
C PRO A 682 -24.50 5.31 4.19
N ASP A 683 -25.61 5.89 3.74
CA ASP A 683 -25.56 7.05 2.82
C ASP A 683 -24.85 8.23 3.48
N TYR A 684 -25.17 8.57 4.73
CA TYR A 684 -24.53 9.68 5.45
C TYR A 684 -24.00 9.21 6.81
N SER A 685 -22.86 9.75 7.23
CA SER A 685 -22.27 9.43 8.53
C SER A 685 -21.58 10.63 9.16
N ALA A 686 -21.38 10.59 10.48
CA ALA A 686 -20.56 11.57 11.18
C ALA A 686 -19.09 11.45 10.75
N TYR A 687 -18.28 12.48 11.01
CA TYR A 687 -16.86 12.46 10.63
C TYR A 687 -16.02 11.36 11.30
N ASP A 688 -16.51 10.77 12.40
CA ASP A 688 -15.90 9.62 13.07
C ASP A 688 -16.37 8.26 12.51
N GLY A 689 -17.19 8.27 11.45
CA GLY A 689 -17.76 7.09 10.80
C GLY A 689 -19.06 6.57 11.42
N SER A 690 -19.52 7.13 12.54
CA SER A 690 -20.74 6.67 13.19
C SER A 690 -22.02 7.06 12.43
N LEU A 691 -23.08 6.24 12.59
CA LEU A 691 -24.41 6.56 12.07
C LEU A 691 -24.94 7.87 12.66
N LEU A 692 -25.61 8.69 11.85
CA LEU A 692 -26.18 9.97 12.28
C LEU A 692 -27.35 9.79 13.26
N ASN A 693 -28.07 8.66 13.17
CA ASN A 693 -29.19 8.30 14.05
C ASN A 693 -30.27 9.39 14.15
N ARG A 694 -30.60 10.04 13.03
CA ARG A 694 -31.54 11.18 13.00
C ARG A 694 -33.01 10.76 12.86
N GLY A 695 -33.31 9.47 12.76
CA GLY A 695 -34.66 8.93 12.62
C GLY A 695 -35.33 9.21 11.25
N GLY A 696 -34.57 9.76 10.30
CA GLY A 696 -34.99 9.96 8.92
C GLY A 696 -34.90 8.67 8.09
N ILE A 697 -35.43 8.69 6.87
CA ILE A 697 -35.26 7.57 5.91
C ILE A 697 -33.90 7.59 5.23
N ILE A 698 -33.31 8.77 5.10
CA ILE A 698 -32.01 9.02 4.47
C ILE A 698 -30.97 9.18 5.57
N GLY A 699 -29.77 8.65 5.33
CA GLY A 699 -28.63 8.75 6.23
C GLY A 699 -28.14 7.37 6.62
N ASP A 700 -28.82 6.70 7.55
CA ASP A 700 -28.23 5.58 8.29
C ASP A 700 -28.24 4.20 7.59
N ALA A 701 -28.82 4.11 6.38
CA ALA A 701 -28.98 2.86 5.65
C ALA A 701 -28.13 2.84 4.38
N PHE A 702 -27.77 1.65 3.90
CA PHE A 702 -27.12 1.45 2.60
C PHE A 702 -28.15 1.63 1.49
N ARG A 703 -28.07 2.73 0.73
CA ARG A 703 -28.97 3.02 -0.40
C ARG A 703 -28.19 3.65 -1.56
N PHE A 704 -28.86 4.47 -2.38
CA PHE A 704 -28.38 4.93 -3.68
C PHE A 704 -26.96 5.52 -3.64
N ASP A 705 -26.67 6.43 -2.72
CA ASP A 705 -25.35 7.08 -2.61
C ASP A 705 -24.29 6.03 -2.23
N SER A 706 -24.62 5.17 -1.27
CA SER A 706 -23.76 4.09 -0.77
C SER A 706 -23.25 3.15 -1.85
N TRP A 707 -23.99 2.97 -2.96
CA TRP A 707 -23.59 2.06 -4.04
C TRP A 707 -22.26 2.43 -4.69
N ARG A 708 -21.83 3.71 -4.62
CA ARG A 708 -20.56 4.17 -5.21
C ARG A 708 -19.34 3.75 -4.40
N VAL A 709 -19.48 3.48 -3.10
CA VAL A 709 -18.35 3.16 -2.20
C VAL A 709 -17.51 1.97 -2.70
N PRO A 710 -18.09 0.81 -3.10
CA PRO A 710 -17.33 -0.27 -3.71
C PRO A 710 -16.45 0.14 -4.90
N MET A 711 -16.97 1.01 -5.77
CA MET A 711 -16.27 1.49 -6.96
C MET A 711 -15.18 2.50 -6.61
N ASN A 712 -15.42 3.39 -5.64
CA ASN A 712 -14.42 4.36 -5.18
C ASN A 712 -13.22 3.66 -4.53
N ILE A 713 -13.47 2.62 -3.73
CA ILE A 713 -12.41 1.76 -3.16
C ILE A 713 -11.67 1.03 -4.28
N ALA A 714 -12.37 0.53 -5.30
CA ALA A 714 -11.73 -0.07 -6.48
C ALA A 714 -10.85 0.93 -7.25
N LEU A 715 -11.26 2.21 -7.33
CA LEU A 715 -10.47 3.28 -7.96
C LEU A 715 -9.19 3.54 -7.18
N ASP A 716 -9.28 3.75 -5.87
CA ASP A 716 -8.13 4.01 -5.01
C ASP A 716 -7.18 2.81 -4.99
N TYR A 717 -7.70 1.59 -4.91
CA TYR A 717 -6.87 0.38 -5.06
C TYR A 717 -6.13 0.34 -6.40
N SER A 718 -6.84 0.61 -7.49
CA SER A 718 -6.27 0.57 -8.84
C SER A 718 -5.20 1.66 -9.07
N TRP A 719 -5.38 2.84 -8.48
CA TRP A 719 -4.51 3.99 -8.72
C TRP A 719 -3.40 4.13 -7.69
N SER A 720 -3.72 4.12 -6.39
CA SER A 720 -2.74 4.28 -5.31
C SER A 720 -2.30 2.93 -4.75
N CYS A 721 -3.25 2.00 -4.55
CA CYS A 721 -3.05 0.77 -3.78
C CYS A 721 -2.51 1.03 -2.35
N ALA A 722 -2.74 2.23 -1.81
CA ALA A 722 -2.13 2.67 -0.55
C ALA A 722 -2.74 1.98 0.68
N ASP A 723 -3.99 1.52 0.63
CA ASP A 723 -4.66 0.78 1.71
C ASP A 723 -4.97 -0.68 1.32
N ARG A 724 -4.03 -1.30 0.57
CA ARG A 724 -4.19 -2.60 -0.10
C ARG A 724 -4.87 -3.66 0.76
N LYS A 725 -4.34 -3.94 1.96
CA LYS A 725 -4.82 -5.04 2.81
C LYS A 725 -6.27 -4.83 3.24
N TRP A 726 -6.61 -3.62 3.69
CA TRP A 726 -7.98 -3.31 4.08
C TRP A 726 -8.93 -3.31 2.87
N GLN A 727 -8.50 -2.77 1.73
CA GLN A 727 -9.30 -2.76 0.49
C GLN A 727 -9.59 -4.18 -0.03
N GLN A 728 -8.61 -5.09 0.04
CA GLN A 728 -8.80 -6.52 -0.27
C GLN A 728 -9.79 -7.17 0.70
N HIS A 729 -9.66 -6.88 2.01
CA HIS A 729 -10.58 -7.38 3.03
C HIS A 729 -12.01 -6.87 2.80
N TYR A 730 -12.18 -5.58 2.54
CA TYR A 730 -13.44 -4.95 2.20
C TYR A 730 -14.11 -5.61 0.99
N ALA A 731 -13.36 -5.84 -0.10
CA ALA A 731 -13.86 -6.53 -1.28
C ALA A 731 -14.44 -7.90 -0.93
N GLY A 732 -13.75 -8.63 -0.03
CA GLY A 732 -14.24 -9.89 0.54
C GLY A 732 -15.54 -9.72 1.34
N LEU A 733 -15.63 -8.77 2.26
CA LEU A 733 -16.80 -8.55 3.11
C LEU A 733 -18.07 -8.24 2.29
N ILE A 734 -18.00 -7.24 1.41
CA ILE A 734 -19.18 -6.80 0.64
C ILE A 734 -19.64 -7.88 -0.34
N GLN A 735 -18.70 -8.58 -0.99
CA GLN A 735 -19.06 -9.67 -1.89
C GLN A 735 -19.55 -10.89 -1.12
N ASP A 736 -19.00 -11.23 0.04
CA ASP A 736 -19.51 -12.32 0.89
C ASP A 736 -20.95 -12.03 1.34
N PHE A 737 -21.25 -10.80 1.74
CA PHE A 737 -22.61 -10.39 2.09
C PHE A 737 -23.57 -10.48 0.90
N LEU A 738 -23.27 -9.80 -0.22
CA LEU A 738 -24.16 -9.80 -1.39
C LEU A 738 -24.35 -11.21 -1.98
N TYR A 739 -23.29 -12.02 -1.98
CA TYR A 739 -23.38 -13.42 -2.43
C TYR A 739 -24.29 -14.24 -1.51
N SER A 740 -24.28 -13.97 -0.19
CA SER A 740 -25.19 -14.62 0.76
C SER A 740 -26.67 -14.27 0.55
N GLN A 741 -26.95 -13.11 -0.06
CA GLN A 741 -28.31 -12.70 -0.44
C GLN A 741 -28.75 -13.32 -1.78
N GLY A 742 -27.83 -13.96 -2.51
CA GLY A 742 -28.04 -14.49 -3.86
C GLY A 742 -27.45 -13.57 -4.92
N ILE A 743 -26.51 -14.09 -5.72
CA ILE A 743 -25.76 -13.32 -6.73
C ILE A 743 -26.67 -12.70 -7.80
N ASP A 744 -27.83 -13.30 -8.05
CA ASP A 744 -28.84 -12.82 -9.01
C ASP A 744 -30.08 -12.20 -8.29
N ASP A 745 -30.07 -12.11 -6.95
CA ASP A 745 -31.26 -11.79 -6.13
C ASP A 745 -31.07 -10.63 -5.13
N PHE A 746 -29.84 -10.22 -4.82
CA PHE A 746 -29.62 -9.15 -3.83
C PHE A 746 -30.31 -7.85 -4.25
N VAL A 747 -30.96 -7.19 -3.29
CA VAL A 747 -31.69 -5.93 -3.51
C VAL A 747 -30.81 -4.69 -3.31
N ASP A 748 -31.38 -3.53 -3.57
CA ASP A 748 -30.69 -2.25 -3.69
C ASP A 748 -30.68 -1.40 -2.39
N GLN A 749 -31.29 -1.88 -1.30
CA GLN A 749 -31.33 -1.18 -0.01
C GLN A 749 -31.29 -2.13 1.19
N TYR A 750 -30.43 -1.86 2.16
CA TYR A 750 -30.28 -2.60 3.43
C TYR A 750 -30.00 -1.66 4.60
N ASN A 751 -30.28 -2.08 5.83
CA ASN A 751 -29.60 -1.50 6.98
C ASN A 751 -28.11 -1.91 6.91
N VAL A 752 -27.21 -1.13 7.52
CA VAL A 752 -25.76 -1.39 7.43
C VAL A 752 -25.35 -2.74 8.04
N ASP A 753 -26.13 -3.25 8.99
CA ASP A 753 -25.96 -4.57 9.59
C ASP A 753 -26.42 -5.74 8.69
N GLY A 754 -26.95 -5.43 7.50
CA GLY A 754 -27.44 -6.38 6.50
C GLY A 754 -28.91 -6.75 6.66
N THR A 755 -29.62 -6.23 7.67
CA THR A 755 -31.05 -6.50 7.84
C THR A 755 -31.90 -5.73 6.82
N PRO A 756 -33.11 -6.22 6.48
CA PRO A 756 -34.01 -5.50 5.58
C PRO A 756 -34.41 -4.13 6.13
N VAL A 757 -34.52 -3.13 5.26
CA VAL A 757 -35.01 -1.79 5.64
C VAL A 757 -36.51 -1.81 5.94
N GLU A 758 -36.92 -1.13 7.01
CA GLU A 758 -38.36 -0.97 7.33
C GLU A 758 -39.07 -0.02 6.34
N ARG A 759 -38.32 0.96 5.81
CA ARG A 759 -38.80 1.96 4.86
C ARG A 759 -37.93 1.96 3.62
N ILE A 760 -38.56 1.79 2.46
CA ILE A 760 -37.92 1.86 1.14
C ILE A 760 -37.84 3.31 0.69
N LEU A 761 -36.64 3.77 0.36
CA LEU A 761 -36.43 5.06 -0.30
C LEU A 761 -36.81 4.90 -1.78
N GLY A 762 -37.75 5.72 -2.25
CA GLY A 762 -38.23 5.62 -3.63
C GLY A 762 -37.19 6.10 -4.65
N ALA A 763 -37.17 5.46 -5.81
CA ALA A 763 -36.44 5.93 -6.99
C ALA A 763 -37.41 6.73 -7.88
N GLY A 764 -37.48 8.04 -7.65
CA GLY A 764 -38.55 8.88 -8.24
C GLY A 764 -39.93 8.47 -7.69
N GLU A 765 -40.88 8.19 -8.59
CA GLU A 765 -42.22 7.74 -8.21
C GLU A 765 -42.29 6.25 -7.81
N HIS A 766 -41.23 5.49 -8.06
CA HIS A 766 -41.21 4.04 -7.84
C HIS A 766 -40.68 3.66 -6.45
N LYS A 767 -41.29 2.66 -5.79
CA LYS A 767 -40.95 2.23 -4.41
C LYS A 767 -40.64 0.74 -4.26
N ALA A 768 -40.35 0.04 -5.35
CA ALA A 768 -39.91 -1.34 -5.30
C ALA A 768 -38.40 -1.43 -5.00
N LEU A 769 -38.00 -2.42 -4.21
CA LEU A 769 -36.61 -2.87 -4.12
C LEU A 769 -36.23 -3.60 -5.42
N ARG A 770 -34.98 -3.45 -5.87
CA ARG A 770 -34.52 -4.04 -7.14
C ARG A 770 -33.15 -4.67 -7.05
N HIS A 771 -32.89 -5.63 -7.92
CA HIS A 771 -31.53 -6.06 -8.25
C HIS A 771 -30.93 -5.07 -9.26
N SER A 772 -30.57 -3.87 -8.78
CA SER A 772 -30.17 -2.76 -9.65
C SER A 772 -28.87 -3.05 -10.40
N VAL A 773 -28.85 -2.77 -11.71
CA VAL A 773 -27.62 -2.92 -12.52
C VAL A 773 -26.51 -1.96 -12.06
N GLY A 774 -26.84 -0.81 -11.48
CA GLY A 774 -25.88 0.09 -10.84
C GLY A 774 -25.17 -0.56 -9.66
N LEU A 775 -25.91 -1.20 -8.75
CA LEU A 775 -25.31 -1.93 -7.61
C LEU A 775 -24.54 -3.18 -8.07
N VAL A 776 -25.05 -3.92 -9.05
CA VAL A 776 -24.32 -5.03 -9.70
C VAL A 776 -22.99 -4.53 -10.28
N ALA A 777 -22.99 -3.35 -10.90
CA ALA A 777 -21.81 -2.78 -11.51
C ALA A 777 -20.74 -2.41 -10.48
N THR A 778 -21.11 -1.69 -9.42
CA THR A 778 -20.12 -1.24 -8.43
C THR A 778 -19.61 -2.40 -7.57
N SER A 779 -20.46 -3.36 -7.23
CA SER A 779 -20.05 -4.61 -6.54
C SER A 779 -19.14 -5.51 -7.40
N ALA A 780 -19.26 -5.46 -8.73
CA ALA A 780 -18.31 -6.10 -9.64
C ALA A 780 -17.00 -5.31 -9.78
N ALA A 781 -17.03 -3.98 -9.72
CA ALA A 781 -15.81 -3.16 -9.83
C ALA A 781 -14.80 -3.45 -8.71
N VAL A 782 -15.27 -3.69 -7.48
CA VAL A 782 -14.40 -4.02 -6.34
C VAL A 782 -13.67 -5.37 -6.49
N SER A 783 -14.06 -6.21 -7.46
CA SER A 783 -13.31 -7.43 -7.82
C SER A 783 -11.88 -7.16 -8.26
N LEU A 784 -11.52 -5.91 -8.59
CA LEU A 784 -10.12 -5.52 -8.82
C LEU A 784 -9.21 -5.76 -7.60
N ALA A 785 -9.77 -5.65 -6.39
CA ALA A 785 -9.08 -5.85 -5.12
C ALA A 785 -9.38 -7.23 -4.48
N ALA A 786 -10.33 -8.01 -5.00
CA ALA A 786 -10.70 -9.28 -4.38
C ALA A 786 -9.63 -10.37 -4.54
N THR A 787 -9.44 -11.18 -3.49
CA THR A 787 -8.54 -12.34 -3.49
C THR A 787 -9.27 -13.67 -3.70
N ASP A 788 -10.58 -13.73 -3.41
CA ASP A 788 -11.43 -14.91 -3.58
C ASP A 788 -11.93 -15.04 -5.04
N MET A 789 -12.00 -16.27 -5.55
CA MET A 789 -12.43 -16.55 -6.92
C MET A 789 -13.91 -16.26 -7.19
N LYS A 790 -14.76 -16.16 -6.15
CA LYS A 790 -16.18 -15.76 -6.31
C LYS A 790 -16.33 -14.39 -6.95
N SER A 791 -15.33 -13.52 -6.80
CA SER A 791 -15.28 -12.19 -7.43
C SER A 791 -15.45 -12.24 -8.95
N ARG A 792 -15.04 -13.35 -9.59
CA ARG A 792 -15.23 -13.57 -11.03
C ARG A 792 -16.68 -13.80 -11.42
N GLU A 793 -17.53 -14.29 -10.51
CA GLU A 793 -18.96 -14.40 -10.75
C GLU A 793 -19.60 -13.01 -10.86
N PHE A 794 -19.31 -12.09 -9.93
CA PHE A 794 -19.78 -10.70 -10.01
C PHE A 794 -19.40 -10.05 -11.36
N VAL A 795 -18.15 -10.18 -11.78
CA VAL A 795 -17.67 -9.64 -13.07
C VAL A 795 -18.39 -10.29 -14.25
N LYS A 796 -18.64 -11.60 -14.21
CA LYS A 796 -19.41 -12.31 -15.23
C LYS A 796 -20.86 -11.82 -15.29
N ARG A 797 -21.52 -11.62 -14.15
CA ARG A 797 -22.91 -11.10 -14.09
C ARG A 797 -22.99 -9.69 -14.66
N LEU A 798 -22.03 -8.82 -14.35
CA LEU A 798 -21.94 -7.51 -14.98
C LEU A 798 -21.72 -7.62 -16.51
N TRP A 799 -20.85 -8.52 -16.98
CA TRP A 799 -20.61 -8.74 -18.41
C TRP A 799 -21.90 -9.13 -19.15
N ASP A 800 -22.64 -10.07 -18.56
CA ASP A 800 -23.89 -10.61 -19.10
C ASP A 800 -25.10 -9.67 -18.88
N SER A 801 -24.96 -8.65 -18.02
CA SER A 801 -26.04 -7.71 -17.68
C SER A 801 -26.59 -6.98 -18.89
N ARG A 802 -27.91 -6.80 -18.87
CA ARG A 802 -28.67 -5.95 -19.80
C ARG A 802 -29.14 -4.72 -19.05
N HIS A 803 -29.17 -3.58 -19.73
CA HIS A 803 -29.69 -2.33 -19.19
C HIS A 803 -31.05 -2.08 -19.84
N GLU A 804 -32.07 -2.66 -19.24
CA GLU A 804 -33.45 -2.71 -19.71
C GLU A 804 -34.37 -2.28 -18.56
N PRO A 805 -35.61 -1.83 -18.82
CA PRO A 805 -36.56 -1.49 -17.76
C PRO A 805 -36.84 -2.70 -16.84
N TYR A 806 -37.01 -2.44 -15.55
CA TYR A 806 -37.40 -3.43 -14.56
C TYR A 806 -38.89 -3.76 -14.66
N ASP A 807 -39.36 -4.79 -13.94
CA ASP A 807 -40.74 -5.28 -13.98
C ASP A 807 -41.78 -4.20 -13.63
N ASP A 808 -41.42 -3.23 -12.79
CA ASP A 808 -42.29 -2.12 -12.41
C ASP A 808 -42.19 -0.92 -13.38
N GLY A 809 -41.54 -1.12 -14.53
CA GLY A 809 -41.34 -0.12 -15.58
C GLY A 809 -40.23 0.89 -15.28
N TYR A 810 -39.58 0.80 -14.12
CA TYR A 810 -38.45 1.68 -13.79
C TYR A 810 -37.31 1.49 -14.80
N PHE A 811 -36.70 2.58 -15.24
CA PHE A 811 -35.50 2.54 -16.08
C PHE A 811 -34.67 3.79 -15.80
N ASP A 812 -33.38 3.59 -15.51
CA ASP A 812 -32.48 4.68 -15.16
C ASP A 812 -31.27 4.71 -16.09
N ALA A 813 -31.34 5.53 -17.13
CA ALA A 813 -30.19 5.76 -18.01
C ALA A 813 -29.12 6.64 -17.37
N TYR A 814 -29.47 7.36 -16.30
CA TYR A 814 -28.61 8.31 -15.62
C TYR A 814 -27.76 7.61 -14.57
N TYR A 815 -28.34 7.13 -13.47
CA TYR A 815 -27.57 6.63 -12.34
C TYR A 815 -27.05 5.21 -12.59
N ASP A 816 -27.96 4.25 -12.83
CA ASP A 816 -27.61 2.87 -13.21
C ASP A 816 -26.68 2.85 -14.45
N GLY A 817 -26.97 3.69 -15.44
CA GLY A 817 -26.17 3.83 -16.67
C GLY A 817 -24.74 4.30 -16.40
N LEU A 818 -24.57 5.41 -15.68
CA LEU A 818 -23.24 5.97 -15.37
C LEU A 818 -22.42 5.02 -14.48
N LEU A 819 -23.02 4.42 -13.44
CA LEU A 819 -22.33 3.45 -12.58
C LEU A 819 -21.88 2.22 -13.37
N ARG A 820 -22.72 1.73 -14.30
CA ARG A 820 -22.36 0.64 -15.21
C ARG A 820 -21.19 1.02 -16.12
N LEU A 821 -21.19 2.22 -16.70
CA LEU A 821 -20.08 2.70 -17.53
C LEU A 821 -18.78 2.77 -16.73
N PHE A 822 -18.78 3.41 -15.57
CA PHE A 822 -17.57 3.53 -14.74
C PHE A 822 -17.05 2.16 -14.31
N ALA A 823 -17.92 1.23 -13.87
CA ALA A 823 -17.50 -0.14 -13.54
C ALA A 823 -16.85 -0.87 -14.72
N PHE A 824 -17.38 -0.71 -15.93
CA PHE A 824 -16.74 -1.26 -17.14
C PHE A 824 -15.40 -0.59 -17.43
N MET A 825 -15.26 0.73 -17.22
CA MET A 825 -13.99 1.43 -17.35
C MET A 825 -12.96 0.89 -16.34
N HIS A 826 -13.36 0.64 -15.09
CA HIS A 826 -12.54 0.00 -14.07
C HIS A 826 -12.04 -1.38 -14.52
N LEU A 827 -12.97 -2.28 -14.82
CA LEU A 827 -12.67 -3.69 -15.08
C LEU A 827 -11.97 -3.94 -16.41
N SER A 828 -12.08 -3.00 -17.36
CA SER A 828 -11.35 -3.04 -18.63
C SER A 828 -9.99 -2.35 -18.59
N GLY A 829 -9.62 -1.69 -17.49
CA GLY A 829 -8.40 -0.91 -17.38
C GLY A 829 -8.39 0.36 -18.24
N ASN A 830 -9.57 0.94 -18.49
CA ASN A 830 -9.76 2.19 -19.25
C ASN A 830 -10.16 3.38 -18.37
N TYR A 831 -10.31 3.21 -17.05
CA TYR A 831 -10.35 4.32 -16.11
C TYR A 831 -8.93 4.64 -15.62
N ARG A 832 -8.28 5.63 -16.25
CA ARG A 832 -6.85 5.88 -16.08
C ARG A 832 -6.55 7.23 -15.45
N ILE A 833 -5.46 7.29 -14.70
CA ILE A 833 -4.78 8.54 -14.39
C ILE A 833 -4.27 9.13 -15.71
N ILE A 834 -4.58 10.40 -15.94
CA ILE A 834 -4.15 11.12 -17.12
C ILE A 834 -2.94 11.98 -16.74
N LEU A 835 -1.78 11.54 -17.18
CA LEU A 835 -0.49 12.16 -16.90
C LEU A 835 -0.24 13.36 -17.84
N PRO A 836 0.42 14.44 -17.39
CA PRO A 836 0.84 15.51 -18.29
C PRO A 836 1.88 15.01 -19.32
N GLU A 837 1.91 15.59 -20.52
CA GLU A 837 2.75 15.15 -21.66
C GLU A 837 4.26 15.01 -21.35
N ASN A 838 4.76 15.63 -20.26
CA ASN A 838 6.19 15.66 -19.88
C ASN A 838 6.50 14.88 -18.57
N SER A 839 5.67 13.90 -18.17
CA SER A 839 5.82 13.18 -16.89
C SER A 839 6.19 11.70 -16.98
#